data_AF-A0A1M6RIK9-F1
#
_entry.id   AF-A0A1M6RIK9-F1
#
_cell.length_a   1.000
_cell.length_b   1.000
_cell.length_c   1.000
_cell.angle_alpha   90.00
_cell.angle_beta   90.00
_cell.angle_gamma   90.00
#
_symmetry.space_group_name_H-M   'P 1'
#
loop_
_entity.id
_entity.type
_entity.pdbx_description
1 polymer ?
#
loop_
_entity_poly.entity_id
_entity_poly.type
_entity_poly.pdbx_seq_one_letter_code
_entity_poly.pdbx_strand_id
1 'polypeptide(L)'
;MIDRNIVLDNEAEQLFRDLGGVDAGNKISPAKAANGLAEALHDEEKRRDAWRLLMVDYAFEFTTFIQTAQSGSLQKTKESINRIMENLRKLSTMPDHGEWLILKYLGRVIPGAGSASKRYDFIMRYGALFLDLPQIQDTARRLGVTASHMPSKATTAFEYLGKIGLGGFVVHMGKWTDEDRKNVSNSLELLAGYWYALALQSGEAPKSPGEKENTPKLTPTPIVKDEKGRPDPNLSLLAAYSGVKVKALTQLVQKISVMLARAKQGDPLEQFTGVYDTIFAFKKLKAQLKRPPVEMNSVRWLITDHPSEPVSRFKAKLTRIIQSEFGLQPQKVARTLHSLYADDYGSVDAYVLGERLALASDVINAVETGMSQKNGLAADLDMEGESLIIDILGSVESRLDLVPDEVYYSITISGDVMVAASLFENDSISATLDHKLLDLLAFFSQRSITKNKIKKMVENPIEFETIDFQTIARDFSITVKDAEDLVTLLRGCFDPMGGFLRREFERNIPAFSRHEKKVFEFLWYYLKEIMDRHDRIAFLNALQLLIDRMKMRKQGLEVLLRDFCHDPENVTFYDRNALMLSTLLLRKYNKELHNDIEITPEEVLRVKEGLDPQAVAFADNFIEQNKDAFFRKVRSIHRSLKDTLDPFGTRDPMPARYILTLEREVYILLSLVGGATARAVLRSAGREYGNPDADVWRLKYSNDQLSGLLQIFQVIIRAIGRVGTTSDLVFLKELRSSETSFYAISREAHFKGLLRRAMGWVEDSMSAVTRNKGPVK
;
A
#
# COMPACT_ATOMS: atom_id res chain seq x y z
N MET A 1 47.58 -30.20 6.62
CA MET A 1 48.96 -29.97 6.15
C MET A 1 49.17 -28.47 6.09
N ILE A 2 50.09 -27.99 6.94
CA ILE A 2 50.74 -26.66 7.00
C ILE A 2 49.79 -25.44 7.05
N ASP A 3 49.39 -25.07 8.27
CA ASP A 3 49.05 -23.69 8.63
C ASP A 3 50.36 -22.89 8.78
N ARG A 4 50.54 -21.83 7.97
CA ARG A 4 51.55 -20.81 8.22
C ARG A 4 50.81 -19.55 8.68
N ASN A 5 50.91 -19.26 9.98
CA ASN A 5 50.50 -17.96 10.52
C ASN A 5 51.34 -16.85 9.86
N ILE A 6 50.70 -16.09 8.98
CA ILE A 6 51.23 -14.81 8.50
C ILE A 6 50.93 -13.79 9.61
N VAL A 7 51.98 -13.39 10.33
CA VAL A 7 51.92 -12.24 11.25
C VAL A 7 52.18 -11.01 10.39
N LEU A 8 51.17 -10.17 10.22
CA LEU A 8 51.32 -8.86 9.58
C LEU A 8 52.03 -7.93 10.55
N ASP A 9 52.94 -7.10 10.04
CA ASP A 9 53.59 -6.06 10.85
C ASP A 9 52.62 -4.89 11.13
N ASN A 10 53.00 -4.04 12.08
CA ASN A 10 52.14 -2.96 12.55
C ASN A 10 51.81 -1.94 11.45
N GLU A 11 52.70 -1.72 10.48
CA GLU A 11 52.40 -0.85 9.34
C GLU A 11 51.37 -1.48 8.38
N ALA A 12 51.43 -2.79 8.13
CA ALA A 12 50.43 -3.52 7.34
C ALA A 12 49.08 -3.59 8.06
N GLU A 13 49.07 -3.69 9.39
CA GLU A 13 47.84 -3.66 10.20
C GLU A 13 47.18 -2.26 10.20
N GLN A 14 48.00 -1.20 10.17
CA GLN A 14 47.51 0.18 10.04
C GLN A 14 46.94 0.45 8.64
N LEU A 15 47.64 0.00 7.58
CA LEU A 15 47.19 0.11 6.20
C LEU A 15 45.89 -0.69 5.94
N PHE A 16 45.71 -1.83 6.61
CA PHE A 16 44.49 -2.65 6.56
C PHE A 16 43.30 -1.98 7.26
N ARG A 17 43.55 -1.17 8.29
CA ARG A 17 42.53 -0.33 8.94
C ARG A 17 42.17 0.90 8.10
N ASP A 18 43.17 1.52 7.46
CA ASP A 18 43.00 2.75 6.66
C ASP A 18 42.37 2.51 5.28
N LEU A 19 42.54 1.32 4.70
CA LEU A 19 41.95 0.94 3.41
C LEU A 19 40.50 0.42 3.49
N GLY A 20 39.84 0.53 4.65
CA GLY A 20 38.44 0.15 4.80
C GLY A 20 38.23 -1.34 4.52
N GLY A 21 38.64 -2.18 5.48
CA GLY A 21 38.46 -3.63 5.44
C GLY A 21 37.14 -4.06 4.78
N VAL A 22 37.29 -4.84 3.71
CA VAL A 22 36.17 -5.42 2.95
C VAL A 22 35.30 -6.28 3.86
N ASP A 23 33.99 -6.06 3.77
CA ASP A 23 32.89 -6.77 4.44
C ASP A 23 32.78 -6.64 5.97
N ALA A 24 32.47 -5.41 6.43
CA ALA A 24 31.75 -5.21 7.68
C ALA A 24 30.26 -5.56 7.53
N GLY A 25 29.96 -6.83 7.24
CA GLY A 25 28.71 -7.43 7.69
C GLY A 25 28.74 -7.45 9.23
N ASN A 26 27.95 -6.57 9.85
CA ASN A 26 27.79 -6.41 11.29
C ASN A 26 28.06 -7.71 12.08
N LYS A 27 29.27 -7.87 12.61
CA LYS A 27 29.51 -8.75 13.77
C LYS A 27 28.91 -8.06 14.98
N ILE A 28 27.63 -8.34 15.20
CA ILE A 28 26.91 -7.93 16.39
C ILE A 28 27.57 -8.65 17.57
N SER A 29 28.10 -7.87 18.52
CA SER A 29 28.53 -8.39 19.81
C SER A 29 27.34 -9.12 20.49
N PRO A 30 27.51 -10.30 21.09
CA PRO A 30 26.41 -11.13 21.60
C PRO A 30 25.43 -10.42 22.55
N ALA A 31 25.87 -9.32 23.18
CA ALA A 31 25.05 -8.50 24.07
C ALA A 31 24.01 -7.59 23.36
N LYS A 32 24.01 -7.48 22.02
CA LYS A 32 23.01 -6.72 21.23
C LYS A 32 22.03 -7.61 20.46
N ALA A 33 22.04 -8.93 20.68
CA ALA A 33 21.17 -9.88 19.99
C ALA A 33 19.76 -10.03 20.58
N ALA A 34 19.44 -9.29 21.66
CA ALA A 34 18.18 -9.37 22.39
C ALA A 34 17.17 -8.27 21.97
N ASN A 35 16.98 -8.03 20.68
CA ASN A 35 15.85 -7.23 20.21
C ASN A 35 14.74 -8.21 19.83
N GLY A 36 13.67 -8.23 20.61
CA GLY A 36 12.54 -9.13 20.41
C GLY A 36 11.74 -8.82 19.15
N LEU A 37 10.72 -9.64 18.84
CA LEU A 37 10.07 -9.62 17.52
C LEU A 37 9.53 -8.23 17.18
N ALA A 38 8.82 -7.60 18.13
CA ALA A 38 8.37 -6.23 17.97
C ALA A 38 9.54 -5.27 17.73
N GLU A 39 10.64 -5.38 18.48
CA GLU A 39 11.83 -4.54 18.31
C GLU A 39 12.58 -4.82 17.01
N ALA A 40 12.64 -6.06 16.52
CA ALA A 40 13.32 -6.44 15.28
C ALA A 40 12.55 -5.96 14.05
N LEU A 41 11.22 -6.11 14.05
CA LEU A 41 10.36 -5.51 13.03
C LEU A 41 10.37 -3.98 13.13
N HIS A 42 10.44 -3.44 14.36
CA HIS A 42 10.62 -2.00 14.59
C HIS A 42 11.99 -1.50 14.15
N ASP A 43 13.05 -2.29 14.27
CA ASP A 43 14.39 -1.97 13.80
C ASP A 43 14.46 -2.03 12.28
N GLU A 44 13.79 -2.99 11.65
CA GLU A 44 13.62 -3.00 10.20
C GLU A 44 12.89 -1.73 9.73
N GLU A 45 11.85 -1.30 10.46
CA GLU A 45 11.18 -0.02 10.21
C GLU A 45 12.07 1.20 10.53
N LYS A 46 12.85 1.20 11.62
CA LYS A 46 13.78 2.28 11.97
C LYS A 46 14.92 2.42 10.96
N ARG A 47 15.43 1.31 10.43
CA ARG A 47 16.39 1.33 9.33
C ARG A 47 15.80 2.02 8.11
N ARG A 48 14.50 1.85 7.86
CA ARG A 48 13.78 2.58 6.81
C ARG A 48 13.49 4.03 7.20
N ASP A 49 13.33 4.33 8.48
CA ASP A 49 13.10 5.70 8.97
C ASP A 49 14.26 6.65 8.61
N ALA A 50 15.51 6.17 8.61
CA ALA A 50 16.64 6.99 8.15
C ALA A 50 16.47 7.49 6.71
N TRP A 51 15.93 6.66 5.82
CA TRP A 51 15.62 7.06 4.44
C TRP A 51 14.39 7.96 4.36
N ARG A 52 13.37 7.72 5.20
CA ARG A 52 12.18 8.59 5.33
C ARG A 52 12.58 10.01 5.75
N LEU A 53 13.55 10.15 6.67
CA LEU A 53 14.08 11.46 7.07
C LEU A 53 14.70 12.21 5.87
N LEU A 54 15.50 11.51 5.08
CA LEU A 54 16.14 12.10 3.88
C LEU A 54 15.10 12.53 2.82
N MET A 55 13.97 11.82 2.71
CA MET A 55 12.87 12.22 1.82
C MET A 55 12.23 13.54 2.28
N VAL A 56 12.01 13.72 3.59
CA VAL A 56 11.49 15.00 4.14
C VAL A 56 12.50 16.13 3.94
N ASP A 57 13.79 15.87 4.19
CA ASP A 57 14.85 16.85 3.94
C ASP A 57 14.88 17.26 2.48
N TYR A 58 14.76 16.30 1.56
CA TYR A 58 14.66 16.57 0.14
C TYR A 58 13.47 17.47 -0.21
N ALA A 59 12.27 17.20 0.31
CA ALA A 59 11.09 18.03 0.03
C ALA A 59 11.28 19.48 0.50
N PHE A 60 11.89 19.67 1.68
CA PHE A 60 12.19 21.00 2.21
C PHE A 60 13.29 21.74 1.43
N GLU A 61 14.35 21.04 1.02
CA GLU A 61 15.38 21.63 0.16
C GLU A 61 14.82 21.97 -1.22
N PHE A 62 13.88 21.18 -1.73
CA PHE A 62 13.17 21.48 -2.97
C PHE A 62 12.33 22.76 -2.87
N THR A 63 11.63 23.00 -1.74
CA THR A 63 10.92 24.28 -1.55
C THR A 63 11.87 25.46 -1.49
N THR A 64 13.00 25.30 -0.78
CA THR A 64 14.05 26.32 -0.69
C THR A 64 14.62 26.63 -2.08
N PHE A 65 14.87 25.60 -2.89
CA PHE A 65 15.31 25.73 -4.28
C PHE A 65 14.33 26.59 -5.10
N ILE A 66 13.02 26.28 -5.08
CA ILE A 66 12.02 27.05 -5.85
C ILE A 66 12.02 28.52 -5.43
N GLN A 67 12.02 28.80 -4.13
CA GLN A 67 12.05 30.17 -3.60
C GLN A 67 13.30 30.93 -4.06
N THR A 68 14.47 30.31 -3.97
CA THR A 68 15.72 30.92 -4.42
C THR A 68 15.77 31.12 -5.93
N ALA A 69 15.20 30.19 -6.71
CA ALA A 69 15.11 30.31 -8.16
C ALA A 69 14.19 31.47 -8.58
N GLN A 70 13.02 31.61 -7.97
CA GLN A 70 12.09 32.71 -8.21
C GLN A 70 12.71 34.08 -7.88
N SER A 71 13.57 34.15 -6.85
CA SER A 71 14.30 35.38 -6.51
C SER A 71 15.36 35.79 -7.55
N GLY A 72 15.81 34.86 -8.40
CA GLY A 72 16.85 35.10 -9.39
C GLY A 72 18.29 35.05 -8.85
N SER A 73 18.50 34.76 -7.55
CA SER A 73 19.82 34.70 -6.93
C SER A 73 20.60 33.45 -7.37
N LEU A 74 21.66 33.62 -8.17
CA LEU A 74 22.46 32.49 -8.68
C LEU A 74 23.14 31.72 -7.53
N GLN A 75 23.75 32.45 -6.58
CA GLN A 75 24.51 31.84 -5.50
C GLN A 75 23.61 31.00 -4.58
N LYS A 76 22.51 31.58 -4.07
CA LYS A 76 21.57 30.88 -3.19
C LYS A 76 20.94 29.67 -3.88
N THR A 77 20.65 29.79 -5.17
CA THR A 77 20.09 28.68 -5.96
C THR A 77 21.10 27.55 -6.11
N LYS A 78 22.37 27.84 -6.42
CA LYS A 78 23.43 26.82 -6.49
C LYS A 78 23.64 26.11 -5.15
N GLU A 79 23.61 26.84 -4.04
CA GLU A 79 23.69 26.24 -2.70
C GLU A 79 22.51 25.28 -2.44
N SER A 80 21.28 25.66 -2.79
CA SER A 80 20.11 24.79 -2.69
C SER A 80 20.20 23.55 -3.60
N ILE A 81 20.69 23.70 -4.85
CA ILE A 81 20.93 22.56 -5.75
C ILE A 81 21.93 21.59 -5.13
N ASN A 82 23.04 22.08 -4.56
CA ASN A 82 24.03 21.23 -3.91
C ASN A 82 23.44 20.45 -2.72
N ARG A 83 22.57 21.07 -1.92
CA ARG A 83 21.87 20.38 -0.82
C ARG A 83 20.92 19.30 -1.32
N ILE A 84 20.16 19.57 -2.40
CA ILE A 84 19.32 18.56 -3.06
C ILE A 84 20.18 17.39 -3.55
N MET A 85 21.28 17.67 -4.26
CA MET A 85 22.17 16.64 -4.80
C MET A 85 22.79 15.77 -3.70
N GLU A 86 23.15 16.35 -2.56
CA GLU A 86 23.68 15.60 -1.41
C GLU A 86 22.60 14.70 -0.77
N ASN A 87 21.36 15.17 -0.65
CA ASN A 87 20.25 14.34 -0.17
C ASN A 87 19.96 13.16 -1.11
N LEU A 88 19.93 13.42 -2.42
CA LEU A 88 19.77 12.38 -3.43
C LEU A 88 20.94 11.37 -3.40
N ARG A 89 22.18 11.85 -3.19
CA ARG A 89 23.35 10.98 -3.02
C ARG A 89 23.17 10.04 -1.82
N LYS A 90 22.73 10.55 -0.67
CA LYS A 90 22.45 9.70 0.49
C LYS A 90 21.34 8.71 0.17
N LEU A 91 20.21 9.14 -0.39
CA LEU A 91 19.10 8.26 -0.77
C LEU A 91 19.52 7.12 -1.71
N SER A 92 20.43 7.39 -2.65
CA SER A 92 20.95 6.36 -3.58
C SER A 92 21.70 5.20 -2.90
N THR A 93 22.07 5.34 -1.62
CA THR A 93 22.74 4.27 -0.86
C THR A 93 21.76 3.29 -0.20
N MET A 94 20.45 3.49 -0.37
CA MET A 94 19.43 2.55 0.11
C MET A 94 19.53 1.20 -0.63
N PRO A 95 19.51 0.05 0.07
CA PRO A 95 19.45 -1.26 -0.58
C PRO A 95 18.17 -1.42 -1.41
N ASP A 96 18.28 -2.06 -2.58
CA ASP A 96 17.17 -2.28 -3.52
C ASP A 96 16.39 -1.00 -3.86
N HIS A 97 17.11 0.13 -3.98
CA HIS A 97 16.48 1.42 -4.23
C HIS A 97 15.77 1.49 -5.59
N GLY A 98 14.67 2.25 -5.63
CA GLY A 98 14.04 2.61 -6.90
C GLY A 98 14.92 3.57 -7.70
N GLU A 99 14.68 3.65 -9.00
CA GLU A 99 15.31 4.66 -9.85
C GLU A 99 14.58 6.02 -9.79
N TRP A 100 13.40 6.07 -9.16
CA TRP A 100 12.50 7.22 -9.23
C TRP A 100 12.12 7.69 -7.83
N LEU A 101 12.37 8.97 -7.55
CA LEU A 101 11.85 9.69 -6.40
C LEU A 101 10.66 10.53 -6.87
N ILE A 102 9.50 10.26 -6.30
CA ILE A 102 8.22 10.82 -6.76
C ILE A 102 7.54 11.54 -5.60
N LEU A 103 7.12 12.78 -5.81
CA LEU A 103 6.31 13.58 -4.90
C LEU A 103 4.97 13.89 -5.60
N LYS A 104 3.84 13.53 -5.00
CA LYS A 104 2.50 13.71 -5.59
C LYS A 104 1.59 14.41 -4.62
N TYR A 105 0.76 15.31 -5.14
CA TYR A 105 -0.36 15.87 -4.41
C TYR A 105 -1.54 14.90 -4.47
N LEU A 106 -2.19 14.65 -3.32
CA LEU A 106 -3.36 13.78 -3.20
C LEU A 106 -4.62 14.60 -2.86
N GLY A 107 -4.47 15.59 -1.99
CA GLY A 107 -5.54 16.53 -1.62
C GLY A 107 -6.63 15.95 -0.73
N ARG A 108 -6.27 15.04 0.18
CA ARG A 108 -7.15 14.45 1.20
C ARG A 108 -7.20 15.34 2.46
N VAL A 109 -8.21 15.15 3.29
CA VAL A 109 -8.18 15.69 4.67
C VAL A 109 -7.25 14.81 5.48
N ILE A 110 -6.22 15.40 6.06
CA ILE A 110 -5.30 14.71 6.95
C ILE A 110 -5.97 14.60 8.33
N PRO A 111 -6.12 13.39 8.89
CA PRO A 111 -6.72 13.21 10.20
C PRO A 111 -6.07 14.10 11.27
N GLY A 112 -6.89 14.86 11.99
CA GLY A 112 -6.42 15.77 13.07
C GLY A 112 -5.81 17.11 12.61
N ALA A 113 -5.67 17.35 11.31
CA ALA A 113 -5.16 18.63 10.76
C ALA A 113 -6.26 19.52 10.13
N GLY A 114 -7.50 19.04 10.15
CA GLY A 114 -8.71 19.71 9.68
C GLY A 114 -8.80 19.94 8.17
N SER A 115 -9.92 20.47 7.67
CA SER A 115 -10.20 20.60 6.22
C SER A 115 -9.18 21.43 5.43
N ALA A 116 -8.48 22.37 6.06
CA ALA A 116 -7.41 23.16 5.44
C ALA A 116 -6.21 22.31 4.95
N SER A 117 -6.01 21.14 5.58
CA SER A 117 -4.93 20.21 5.24
C SER A 117 -4.96 19.69 3.80
N LYS A 118 -6.14 19.68 3.17
CA LYS A 118 -6.30 19.34 1.75
C LYS A 118 -5.36 20.12 0.85
N ARG A 119 -5.07 21.39 1.18
CA ARG A 119 -4.22 22.25 0.34
C ARG A 119 -2.76 21.81 0.30
N TYR A 120 -2.35 20.93 1.21
CA TYR A 120 -0.97 20.52 1.37
C TYR A 120 -0.80 19.01 1.66
N ASP A 121 -1.77 18.18 1.27
CA ASP A 121 -1.63 16.73 1.36
C ASP A 121 -0.79 16.16 0.21
N PHE A 122 0.48 15.89 0.50
CA PHE A 122 1.43 15.28 -0.41
C PHE A 122 1.92 13.93 0.10
N ILE A 123 2.21 13.04 -0.84
CA ILE A 123 2.90 11.76 -0.61
C ILE A 123 4.22 11.74 -1.38
N MET A 124 5.27 11.22 -0.76
CA MET A 124 6.55 10.93 -1.38
C MET A 124 6.73 9.42 -1.52
N ARG A 125 7.38 8.98 -2.61
CA ARG A 125 7.71 7.58 -2.86
C ARG A 125 9.12 7.44 -3.42
N TYR A 126 9.85 6.44 -2.94
CA TYR A 126 11.17 6.06 -3.43
C TYR A 126 11.36 4.54 -3.30
N GLY A 127 11.28 3.83 -4.44
CA GLY A 127 11.22 2.36 -4.43
C GLY A 127 10.00 1.87 -3.63
N ALA A 128 10.24 0.94 -2.68
CA ALA A 128 9.19 0.44 -1.78
C ALA A 128 8.86 1.41 -0.62
N LEU A 129 9.62 2.50 -0.43
CA LEU A 129 9.33 3.48 0.60
C LEU A 129 8.28 4.46 0.13
N PHE A 130 7.34 4.77 1.01
CA PHE A 130 6.42 5.89 0.86
C PHE A 130 6.28 6.64 2.18
N LEU A 131 5.87 7.91 2.06
CA LEU A 131 5.80 8.82 3.18
C LEU A 131 4.77 9.93 2.93
N ASP A 132 3.74 10.00 3.77
CA ASP A 132 2.82 11.14 3.90
C ASP A 132 2.90 11.77 5.30
N LEU A 133 2.14 12.85 5.55
CA LEU A 133 2.20 13.58 6.83
C LEU A 133 1.90 12.71 8.07
N PRO A 134 0.83 11.88 8.09
CA PRO A 134 0.62 10.92 9.17
C PRO A 134 1.82 9.99 9.39
N GLN A 135 2.39 9.44 8.31
CA GLN A 135 3.57 8.58 8.43
C GLN A 135 4.82 9.32 8.91
N ILE A 136 4.96 10.61 8.60
CA ILE A 136 6.03 11.47 9.14
C ILE A 136 5.84 11.65 10.63
N GLN A 137 4.61 11.89 11.09
CA GLN A 137 4.30 11.97 12.52
C GLN A 137 4.62 10.65 13.23
N ASP A 138 4.25 9.51 12.64
CA ASP A 138 4.58 8.19 13.18
C ASP A 138 6.09 7.97 13.25
N THR A 139 6.81 8.33 12.18
CA THR A 139 8.27 8.25 12.12
C THR A 139 8.92 9.13 13.18
N ALA A 140 8.44 10.37 13.35
CA ALA A 140 8.92 11.28 14.37
C ALA A 140 8.66 10.75 15.79
N ARG A 141 7.47 10.21 16.05
CA ARG A 141 7.13 9.56 17.32
C ARG A 141 8.05 8.38 17.63
N ARG A 142 8.36 7.54 16.63
CA ARG A 142 9.26 6.37 16.79
C ARG A 142 10.71 6.76 17.07
N LEU A 143 11.21 7.82 16.43
CA LEU A 143 12.60 8.29 16.57
C LEU A 143 12.79 9.25 17.75
N GLY A 144 11.71 9.80 18.30
CA GLY A 144 11.74 10.69 19.46
C GLY A 144 12.42 12.02 19.17
N VAL A 145 13.21 12.51 20.13
CA VAL A 145 13.77 13.88 20.15
C VAL A 145 14.58 14.20 18.88
N THR A 146 15.28 13.23 18.29
CA THR A 146 16.11 13.46 17.10
C THR A 146 15.32 13.82 15.85
N ALA A 147 14.02 13.48 15.80
CA ALA A 147 13.14 13.72 14.65
C ALA A 147 11.89 14.56 14.99
N SER A 148 11.85 15.18 16.17
CA SER A 148 10.69 15.97 16.64
C SER A 148 10.35 17.16 15.73
N HIS A 149 11.34 17.71 15.03
CA HIS A 149 11.19 18.83 14.10
C HIS A 149 10.68 18.41 12.70
N MET A 150 10.63 17.10 12.41
CA MET A 150 10.31 16.59 11.08
C MET A 150 8.87 16.86 10.65
N PRO A 151 7.84 16.68 11.50
CA PRO A 151 6.47 17.00 11.14
C PRO A 151 6.32 18.48 10.78
N SER A 152 6.84 19.39 11.59
CA SER A 152 6.79 20.82 11.29
C SER A 152 7.53 21.17 9.99
N LYS A 153 8.70 20.56 9.76
CA LYS A 153 9.50 20.79 8.54
C LYS A 153 8.76 20.33 7.28
N ALA A 154 8.14 19.16 7.35
CA ALA A 154 7.33 18.62 6.26
C ALA A 154 6.08 19.46 5.99
N THR A 155 5.35 19.85 7.05
CA THR A 155 4.17 20.72 6.92
C THR A 155 4.52 22.04 6.24
N THR A 156 5.60 22.72 6.68
CA THR A 156 6.04 23.97 6.02
C THR A 156 6.39 23.77 4.55
N ALA A 157 7.07 22.68 4.21
CA ALA A 157 7.40 22.36 2.82
C ALA A 157 6.12 22.11 2.00
N PHE A 158 5.23 21.27 2.51
CA PHE A 158 4.00 20.89 1.81
C PHE A 158 3.02 22.05 1.67
N GLU A 159 2.90 22.94 2.67
CA GLU A 159 2.12 24.17 2.59
C GLU A 159 2.62 25.09 1.48
N TYR A 160 3.95 25.24 1.35
CA TYR A 160 4.54 26.05 0.28
C TYR A 160 4.29 25.43 -1.11
N LEU A 161 4.49 24.11 -1.25
CA LEU A 161 4.19 23.37 -2.49
C LEU A 161 2.70 23.45 -2.85
N GLY A 162 1.85 23.40 -1.83
CA GLY A 162 0.42 23.65 -1.87
C GLY A 162 0.10 25.01 -2.46
N LYS A 163 0.70 26.07 -1.91
CA LYS A 163 0.53 27.46 -2.30
C LYS A 163 0.92 27.73 -3.76
N ILE A 164 1.99 27.13 -4.25
CA ILE A 164 2.42 27.29 -5.66
C ILE A 164 1.62 26.41 -6.63
N GLY A 165 0.64 25.64 -6.14
CA GLY A 165 -0.22 24.80 -6.96
C GLY A 165 0.48 23.59 -7.56
N LEU A 166 1.52 23.05 -6.91
CA LEU A 166 2.23 21.88 -7.42
C LEU A 166 1.32 20.64 -7.35
N GLY A 167 1.14 19.96 -8.49
CA GLY A 167 0.43 18.68 -8.58
C GLY A 167 1.36 17.47 -8.41
N GLY A 168 2.61 17.57 -8.87
CA GLY A 168 3.62 16.54 -8.64
C GLY A 168 5.02 16.89 -9.15
N PHE A 169 6.02 16.19 -8.65
CA PHE A 169 7.42 16.33 -9.01
C PHE A 169 8.12 14.97 -9.03
N VAL A 170 8.96 14.74 -10.03
CA VAL A 170 9.66 13.47 -10.22
C VAL A 170 11.11 13.71 -10.56
N VAL A 171 11.99 12.90 -9.94
CA VAL A 171 13.41 12.82 -10.27
C VAL A 171 13.79 11.38 -10.59
N HIS A 172 14.33 11.17 -11.79
CA HIS A 172 14.98 9.93 -12.21
C HIS A 172 16.45 9.96 -11.78
N MET A 173 16.79 9.10 -10.82
CA MET A 173 18.13 8.98 -10.27
C MET A 173 18.99 7.93 -11.00
N GLY A 174 18.35 7.05 -11.78
CA GLY A 174 19.04 5.93 -12.44
C GLY A 174 19.82 5.07 -11.43
N LYS A 175 21.07 4.74 -11.77
CA LYS A 175 22.02 4.04 -10.89
C LYS A 175 22.95 4.99 -10.14
N TRP A 176 22.65 6.28 -10.17
CA TRP A 176 23.44 7.33 -9.54
C TRP A 176 24.92 7.41 -10.00
N THR A 177 25.16 7.09 -11.27
CA THR A 177 26.48 7.23 -11.91
C THR A 177 26.93 8.70 -11.97
N ASP A 178 28.19 8.98 -12.33
CA ASP A 178 28.66 10.37 -12.54
C ASP A 178 27.83 11.08 -13.63
N GLU A 179 27.42 10.35 -14.66
CA GLU A 179 26.56 10.87 -15.72
C GLU A 179 25.16 11.19 -15.20
N ASP A 180 24.54 10.29 -14.41
CA ASP A 180 23.23 10.52 -13.79
C ASP A 180 23.26 11.78 -12.91
N ARG A 181 24.29 11.91 -12.06
CA ARG A 181 24.47 13.06 -11.17
C ARG A 181 24.56 14.37 -11.95
N LYS A 182 25.36 14.39 -13.03
CA LYS A 182 25.50 15.55 -13.91
C LYS A 182 24.18 15.90 -14.59
N ASN A 183 23.46 14.89 -15.07
CA ASN A 183 22.18 15.06 -15.77
C ASN A 183 21.09 15.65 -14.85
N VAL A 184 21.01 15.16 -13.61
CA VAL A 184 20.07 15.70 -12.60
C VAL A 184 20.43 17.13 -12.24
N SER A 185 21.71 17.41 -11.93
CA SER A 185 22.18 18.75 -11.59
C SER A 185 21.87 19.77 -12.70
N ASN A 186 22.22 19.43 -13.95
CA ASN A 186 21.92 20.27 -15.11
C ASN A 186 20.42 20.54 -15.27
N SER A 187 19.58 19.54 -15.01
CA SER A 187 18.12 19.70 -15.13
C SER A 187 17.56 20.60 -14.03
N LEU A 188 18.10 20.53 -12.81
CA LEU A 188 17.74 21.45 -11.72
C LEU A 188 18.15 22.89 -12.03
N GLU A 189 19.33 23.10 -12.62
CA GLU A 189 19.76 24.44 -13.07
C GLU A 189 18.82 25.02 -14.14
N LEU A 190 18.45 24.21 -15.13
CA LEU A 190 17.48 24.63 -16.15
C LEU A 190 16.08 24.88 -15.56
N LEU A 191 15.68 24.09 -14.56
CA LEU A 191 14.41 24.29 -13.88
C LEU A 191 14.40 25.59 -13.06
N ALA A 192 15.53 25.94 -12.42
CA ALA A 192 15.67 27.22 -11.76
C ALA A 192 15.54 28.39 -12.76
N GLY A 193 16.17 28.28 -13.92
CA GLY A 193 16.03 29.27 -14.99
C GLY A 193 14.58 29.40 -15.49
N TYR A 194 13.80 28.32 -15.49
CA TYR A 194 12.38 28.34 -15.85
C TYR A 194 11.54 29.10 -14.81
N TRP A 195 11.72 28.81 -13.52
CA TRP A 195 11.04 29.53 -12.45
C TRP A 195 11.38 31.03 -12.44
N TYR A 196 12.66 31.36 -12.68
CA TYR A 196 13.08 32.73 -12.82
C TYR A 196 12.42 33.43 -14.02
N ALA A 197 12.32 32.75 -15.17
CA ALA A 197 11.64 33.28 -16.34
C ALA A 197 10.15 33.56 -16.09
N LEU A 198 9.45 32.70 -15.35
CA LEU A 198 8.06 32.93 -14.97
C LEU A 198 7.90 34.11 -14.00
N ALA A 199 8.80 34.25 -13.02
CA ALA A 199 8.81 35.38 -12.08
C ALA A 199 9.02 36.73 -12.80
N LEU A 200 9.86 36.74 -13.85
CA LEU A 200 10.05 37.92 -14.70
C LEU A 200 8.80 38.27 -15.50
N GLN A 201 8.06 37.28 -16.00
CA GLN A 201 6.83 37.50 -16.78
C GLN A 201 5.64 37.98 -15.95
N SER A 202 5.56 37.54 -14.69
CA SER A 202 4.49 37.92 -13.74
C SER A 202 4.75 39.25 -13.04
N GLY A 203 5.95 39.81 -13.16
CA GLY A 203 6.36 41.00 -12.42
C GLY A 203 6.64 40.75 -10.93
N GLU A 204 6.64 39.48 -10.50
CA GLU A 204 6.89 39.04 -9.12
C GLU A 204 8.37 38.93 -8.78
N ALA A 205 9.27 39.05 -9.75
CA ALA A 205 10.71 39.09 -9.48
C ALA A 205 11.01 40.28 -8.53
N PRO A 206 11.47 40.04 -7.29
CA PRO A 206 11.69 41.13 -6.36
C PRO A 206 12.75 42.09 -6.93
N LYS A 207 12.41 43.37 -7.00
CA LYS A 207 13.41 44.44 -6.98
C LYS A 207 13.98 44.46 -5.56
N SER A 208 14.84 43.52 -5.20
CA SER A 208 15.38 43.40 -3.83
C SER A 208 15.92 44.75 -3.36
N PRO A 209 15.32 45.41 -2.35
CA PRO A 209 15.87 46.64 -1.79
C PRO A 209 17.15 46.23 -1.04
N GLY A 210 18.32 46.58 -1.58
CA GLY A 210 19.62 46.32 -0.96
C GLY A 210 20.51 45.26 -1.64
N GLU A 211 20.10 44.65 -2.76
CA GLU A 211 21.04 43.89 -3.59
C GLU A 211 21.94 44.87 -4.37
N LYS A 212 23.26 44.76 -4.18
CA LYS A 212 24.24 45.49 -5.00
C LYS A 212 23.99 45.15 -6.47
N GLU A 213 24.00 46.14 -7.36
CA GLU A 213 23.74 46.01 -8.81
C GLU A 213 24.60 44.93 -9.52
N ASN A 214 25.68 44.45 -8.89
CA ASN A 214 26.61 43.46 -9.43
C ASN A 214 26.43 42.01 -8.94
N THR A 215 25.29 41.65 -8.34
CA THR A 215 25.07 40.28 -7.86
C THR A 215 24.73 39.35 -9.05
N PRO A 216 25.42 38.21 -9.25
CA PRO A 216 25.14 37.31 -10.38
C PRO A 216 23.71 36.79 -10.35
N LYS A 217 22.97 36.97 -11.46
CA LYS A 217 21.59 36.48 -11.62
C LYS A 217 21.54 35.17 -12.40
N LEU A 218 20.49 34.40 -12.17
CA LEU A 218 20.17 33.22 -12.98
C LEU A 218 19.93 33.60 -14.44
N THR A 219 20.31 32.71 -15.36
CA THR A 219 19.94 32.82 -16.77
C THR A 219 18.52 32.27 -16.96
N PRO A 220 17.56 33.05 -17.53
CA PRO A 220 16.22 32.56 -17.78
C PRO A 220 16.21 31.40 -18.80
N THR A 221 15.51 30.33 -18.48
CA THR A 221 15.28 29.23 -19.42
C THR A 221 14.19 29.63 -20.42
N PRO A 222 14.37 29.42 -21.73
CA PRO A 222 13.35 29.74 -22.71
C PRO A 222 12.06 28.96 -22.46
N ILE A 223 10.93 29.69 -22.36
CA ILE A 223 9.62 29.09 -22.10
C ILE A 223 9.03 28.52 -23.40
N VAL A 224 8.71 27.24 -23.37
CA VAL A 224 7.93 26.54 -24.39
C VAL A 224 6.51 26.39 -23.88
N LYS A 225 5.55 26.60 -24.78
CA LYS A 225 4.12 26.44 -24.48
C LYS A 225 3.62 25.07 -24.90
N ASP A 226 2.66 24.53 -24.15
CA ASP A 226 1.91 23.32 -24.49
C ASP A 226 0.97 23.53 -25.68
N GLU A 227 0.23 22.49 -26.06
CA GLU A 227 -0.75 22.53 -27.16
C GLU A 227 -1.94 23.45 -26.90
N LYS A 228 -2.14 23.92 -25.67
CA LYS A 228 -3.18 24.88 -25.28
C LYS A 228 -2.63 26.31 -25.13
N GLY A 229 -1.34 26.52 -25.42
CA GLY A 229 -0.69 27.82 -25.34
C GLY A 229 -0.25 28.25 -23.92
N ARG A 230 -0.25 27.32 -22.96
CA ARG A 230 0.17 27.55 -21.57
C ARG A 230 1.67 27.27 -21.41
N PRO A 231 2.41 28.00 -20.57
CA PRO A 231 3.81 27.66 -20.25
C PRO A 231 3.93 26.25 -19.68
N ASP A 232 4.82 25.43 -20.23
CA ASP A 232 5.03 24.05 -19.80
C ASP A 232 6.47 23.82 -19.32
N PRO A 233 6.69 23.41 -18.05
CA PRO A 233 8.03 23.22 -17.51
C PRO A 233 8.78 22.07 -18.21
N ASN A 234 8.11 20.98 -18.55
CA ASN A 234 8.73 19.78 -19.10
C ASN A 234 9.19 20.00 -20.55
N LEU A 235 8.37 20.68 -21.36
CA LEU A 235 8.72 21.07 -22.73
C LEU A 235 9.83 22.14 -22.73
N SER A 236 9.81 23.07 -21.78
CA SER A 236 10.86 24.10 -21.64
C SER A 236 12.21 23.46 -21.27
N LEU A 237 12.20 22.55 -20.30
CA LEU A 237 13.37 21.74 -19.93
C LEU A 237 13.86 20.90 -21.10
N LEU A 238 12.96 20.22 -21.82
CA LEU A 238 13.31 19.40 -22.98
C LEU A 238 14.03 20.21 -24.07
N ALA A 239 13.52 21.40 -24.40
CA ALA A 239 14.15 22.29 -25.37
C ALA A 239 15.56 22.66 -24.93
N ALA A 240 15.71 23.17 -23.71
CA ALA A 240 17.00 23.65 -23.21
C ALA A 240 18.01 22.51 -23.04
N TYR A 241 17.57 21.38 -22.46
CA TYR A 241 18.41 20.21 -22.19
C TYR A 241 18.88 19.50 -23.47
N SER A 242 18.06 19.52 -24.53
CA SER A 242 18.41 18.97 -25.85
C SER A 242 19.06 19.99 -26.79
N GLY A 243 19.21 21.26 -26.38
CA GLY A 243 19.74 22.32 -27.24
C GLY A 243 18.86 22.68 -28.44
N VAL A 244 17.54 22.45 -28.34
CA VAL A 244 16.58 22.66 -29.42
C VAL A 244 15.95 24.05 -29.32
N LYS A 245 15.85 24.75 -30.46
CA LYS A 245 15.20 26.08 -30.52
C LYS A 245 13.72 25.97 -30.15
N VAL A 246 13.22 26.89 -29.33
CA VAL A 246 11.80 26.98 -28.90
C VAL A 246 10.85 26.84 -30.08
N LYS A 247 11.05 27.60 -31.17
CA LYS A 247 10.20 27.55 -32.37
C LYS A 247 10.10 26.14 -32.98
N ALA A 248 11.21 25.40 -33.02
CA ALA A 248 11.23 24.04 -33.57
C ALA A 248 10.47 23.07 -32.66
N LEU A 249 10.65 23.18 -31.33
CA LEU A 249 9.92 22.33 -30.39
C LEU A 249 8.41 22.65 -30.38
N THR A 250 8.03 23.93 -30.45
CA THR A 250 6.61 24.34 -30.54
C THR A 250 5.94 23.76 -31.80
N GLN A 251 6.62 23.76 -32.94
CA GLN A 251 6.10 23.12 -34.16
C GLN A 251 5.94 21.60 -34.00
N LEU A 252 6.89 20.95 -33.32
CA LEU A 252 6.79 19.52 -33.00
C LEU A 252 5.60 19.22 -32.08
N VAL A 253 5.40 20.04 -31.04
CA VAL A 253 4.27 19.94 -30.10
C VAL A 253 2.94 20.04 -30.83
N GLN A 254 2.78 21.03 -31.72
CA GLN A 254 1.57 21.19 -32.54
C GLN A 254 1.32 19.97 -33.44
N LYS A 255 2.37 19.45 -34.10
CA LYS A 255 2.26 18.28 -34.97
C LYS A 255 1.83 17.03 -34.19
N ILE A 256 2.46 16.77 -33.05
CA ILE A 256 2.14 15.62 -32.20
C ILE A 256 0.74 15.76 -31.59
N SER A 257 0.34 16.97 -31.17
CA SER A 257 -1.01 17.23 -30.68
C SER A 257 -2.08 16.86 -31.72
N VAL A 258 -1.90 17.26 -32.98
CA VAL A 258 -2.81 16.89 -34.08
C VAL A 258 -2.82 15.38 -34.31
N MET A 259 -1.67 14.70 -34.24
CA MET A 259 -1.61 13.24 -34.35
C MET A 259 -2.37 12.56 -33.21
N LEU A 260 -2.15 13.02 -31.97
CA LEU A 260 -2.77 12.47 -30.77
C LEU A 260 -4.29 12.69 -30.74
N ALA A 261 -4.78 13.81 -31.30
CA ALA A 261 -6.20 14.11 -31.46
C ALA A 261 -6.87 13.28 -32.57
N ARG A 262 -6.10 12.79 -33.55
CA ARG A 262 -6.58 11.97 -34.69
C ARG A 262 -6.32 10.47 -34.52
N ALA A 263 -5.67 10.07 -33.42
CA ALA A 263 -5.41 8.67 -33.11
C ALA A 263 -6.75 7.91 -33.08
N LYS A 264 -6.86 6.87 -33.91
CA LYS A 264 -8.05 6.01 -33.98
C LYS A 264 -7.85 4.78 -33.12
N GLN A 265 -8.96 4.10 -32.82
CA GLN A 265 -8.96 2.83 -32.09
C GLN A 265 -7.90 1.86 -32.62
N GLY A 266 -6.98 1.45 -31.75
CA GLY A 266 -5.88 0.55 -32.11
C GLY A 266 -4.55 1.24 -32.42
N ASP A 267 -4.52 2.56 -32.50
CA ASP A 267 -3.28 3.32 -32.66
C ASP A 267 -2.43 3.24 -31.37
N PRO A 268 -1.13 2.90 -31.46
CA PRO A 268 -0.22 2.94 -30.31
C PRO A 268 -0.15 4.29 -29.58
N LEU A 269 -0.60 5.38 -30.21
CA LEU A 269 -0.63 6.71 -29.61
C LEU A 269 -1.72 6.87 -28.53
N GLU A 270 -2.73 5.98 -28.49
CA GLU A 270 -3.85 6.07 -27.54
C GLU A 270 -3.43 5.90 -26.08
N GLN A 271 -2.30 5.24 -25.82
CA GLN A 271 -1.80 4.96 -24.48
C GLN A 271 -1.09 6.15 -23.81
N PHE A 272 -0.86 7.25 -24.54
CA PHE A 272 -0.13 8.40 -24.01
C PHE A 272 -1.05 9.45 -23.41
N THR A 273 -0.66 9.95 -22.24
CA THR A 273 -1.39 10.93 -21.42
C THR A 273 -1.28 12.36 -21.95
N GLY A 274 -0.29 12.66 -22.80
CA GLY A 274 -0.11 14.01 -23.35
C GLY A 274 1.01 14.10 -24.38
N VAL A 275 1.22 15.31 -24.92
CA VAL A 275 2.20 15.56 -25.99
C VAL A 275 3.63 15.26 -25.54
N TYR A 276 4.01 15.68 -24.33
CA TYR A 276 5.36 15.47 -23.78
C TYR A 276 5.76 13.99 -23.76
N ASP A 277 4.92 13.11 -23.19
CA ASP A 277 5.19 11.68 -23.16
C ASP A 277 5.23 11.06 -24.56
N THR A 278 4.35 11.54 -25.44
CA THR A 278 4.23 11.05 -26.82
C THR A 278 5.49 11.32 -27.64
N ILE A 279 6.24 12.41 -27.37
CA ILE A 279 7.52 12.69 -28.04
C ILE A 279 8.47 11.49 -27.93
N PHE A 280 8.53 10.86 -26.76
CA PHE A 280 9.45 9.75 -26.49
C PHE A 280 8.93 8.39 -26.98
N ALA A 281 7.71 8.33 -27.52
CA ALA A 281 7.19 7.15 -28.22
C ALA A 281 7.90 6.90 -29.56
N PHE A 282 8.36 7.97 -30.21
CA PHE A 282 8.98 7.88 -31.53
C PHE A 282 10.47 7.61 -31.41
N LYS A 283 10.93 6.44 -31.92
CA LYS A 283 12.36 6.04 -31.91
C LYS A 283 13.30 7.13 -32.45
N LYS A 284 12.92 7.80 -33.55
CA LYS A 284 13.72 8.86 -34.16
C LYS A 284 13.85 10.09 -33.25
N LEU A 285 12.77 10.49 -32.59
CA LEU A 285 12.80 11.62 -31.66
C LEU A 285 13.58 11.26 -30.39
N LYS A 286 13.40 10.04 -29.86
CA LYS A 286 14.17 9.54 -28.71
C LYS A 286 15.69 9.51 -28.97
N ALA A 287 16.12 9.32 -30.22
CA ALA A 287 17.53 9.38 -30.59
C ALA A 287 18.08 10.82 -30.72
N GLN A 288 17.21 11.81 -30.93
CA GLN A 288 17.59 13.21 -31.16
C GLN A 288 17.36 14.11 -29.92
N LEU A 289 16.42 13.73 -29.07
CA LEU A 289 16.01 14.47 -27.89
C LEU A 289 16.38 13.68 -26.64
N LYS A 290 16.96 14.38 -25.67
CA LYS A 290 17.31 13.81 -24.37
C LYS A 290 16.18 14.12 -23.39
N ARG A 291 15.56 13.09 -22.81
CA ARG A 291 14.56 13.25 -21.75
C ARG A 291 15.26 13.81 -20.51
N PRO A 292 14.86 14.98 -19.98
CA PRO A 292 15.37 15.46 -18.71
C PRO A 292 15.02 14.46 -17.60
N PRO A 293 15.93 14.15 -16.66
CA PRO A 293 15.65 13.32 -15.48
C PRO A 293 14.72 13.98 -14.45
N VAL A 294 14.22 15.19 -14.72
CA VAL A 294 13.34 15.93 -13.80
C VAL A 294 12.05 16.28 -14.52
N GLU A 295 10.90 15.97 -13.90
CA GLU A 295 9.57 16.25 -14.45
C GLU A 295 8.67 16.93 -13.40
N MET A 296 7.90 17.91 -13.85
CA MET A 296 6.94 18.65 -13.04
C MET A 296 5.53 18.50 -13.58
N ASN A 297 4.56 18.22 -12.70
CA ASN A 297 3.14 18.07 -13.05
C ASN A 297 2.90 17.08 -14.21
N SER A 298 3.81 16.12 -14.37
CA SER A 298 3.70 15.08 -15.40
C SER A 298 2.61 14.10 -14.97
N VAL A 299 1.50 14.12 -15.70
CA VAL A 299 0.27 13.46 -15.29
C VAL A 299 0.35 11.95 -15.35
N ARG A 300 1.26 11.40 -16.17
CA ARG A 300 1.64 9.98 -16.14
C ARG A 300 1.94 9.52 -14.71
N TRP A 301 2.70 10.31 -13.97
CA TRP A 301 3.09 9.99 -12.60
C TRP A 301 1.99 10.26 -11.58
N LEU A 302 0.90 10.94 -11.93
CA LEU A 302 -0.25 11.05 -11.03
C LEU A 302 -1.10 9.77 -11.02
N ILE A 303 -1.01 8.94 -12.07
CA ILE A 303 -1.81 7.72 -12.23
C ILE A 303 -1.00 6.42 -12.20
N THR A 304 0.34 6.50 -12.26
CA THR A 304 1.25 5.35 -12.16
C THR A 304 2.25 5.56 -11.04
N ASP A 305 2.59 4.48 -10.35
CA ASP A 305 3.63 4.48 -9.32
C ASP A 305 4.94 3.88 -9.82
N HIS A 306 4.92 3.20 -10.97
CA HIS A 306 6.09 2.55 -11.55
C HIS A 306 6.31 2.94 -13.03
N PRO A 307 7.56 3.22 -13.46
CA PRO A 307 7.88 3.60 -14.84
C PRO A 307 7.40 2.59 -15.90
N SER A 308 7.48 1.29 -15.57
CA SER A 308 7.10 0.20 -16.49
C SER A 308 5.61 -0.13 -16.45
N GLU A 309 4.83 0.53 -15.58
CA GLU A 309 3.40 0.32 -15.50
C GLU A 309 2.75 0.85 -16.81
N PRO A 310 2.07 -0.01 -17.58
CA PRO A 310 1.38 0.45 -18.77
C PRO A 310 0.17 1.28 -18.36
N VAL A 311 0.05 2.48 -18.92
CA VAL A 311 -1.18 3.27 -18.79
C VAL A 311 -2.20 2.69 -19.76
N SER A 312 -3.35 2.26 -19.24
CA SER A 312 -4.42 1.78 -20.11
C SER A 312 -4.91 2.90 -21.03
N ARG A 313 -5.38 2.54 -22.23
CA ARG A 313 -5.90 3.51 -23.21
C ARG A 313 -7.01 4.38 -22.61
N PHE A 314 -7.87 3.75 -21.81
CA PHE A 314 -8.92 4.43 -21.05
C PHE A 314 -8.33 5.50 -20.11
N LYS A 315 -7.42 5.11 -19.21
CA LYS A 315 -6.77 6.03 -18.26
C LYS A 315 -6.09 7.20 -18.99
N ALA A 316 -5.40 6.92 -20.09
CA ALA A 316 -4.72 7.92 -20.91
C ALA A 316 -5.70 8.91 -21.56
N LYS A 317 -6.82 8.42 -22.11
CA LYS A 317 -7.85 9.28 -22.72
C LYS A 317 -8.57 10.13 -21.68
N LEU A 318 -8.98 9.54 -20.55
CA LEU A 318 -9.64 10.28 -19.47
C LEU A 318 -8.73 11.36 -18.91
N THR A 319 -7.45 11.04 -18.72
CA THR A 319 -6.43 12.00 -18.30
C THR A 319 -6.37 13.21 -19.23
N ARG A 320 -6.40 13.00 -20.56
CA ARG A 320 -6.40 14.10 -21.54
C ARG A 320 -7.64 15.00 -21.42
N ILE A 321 -8.81 14.41 -21.13
CA ILE A 321 -10.05 15.17 -20.89
C ILE A 321 -9.92 16.01 -19.63
N ILE A 322 -9.50 15.41 -18.52
CA ILE A 322 -9.26 16.09 -17.23
C ILE A 322 -8.24 17.22 -17.38
N GLN A 323 -7.15 17.02 -18.13
CA GLN A 323 -6.16 18.05 -18.41
C GLN A 323 -6.70 19.19 -19.30
N SER A 324 -7.60 18.86 -20.23
CA SER A 324 -8.24 19.87 -21.08
C SER A 324 -9.18 20.75 -20.25
N GLU A 325 -9.90 20.17 -19.29
CA GLU A 325 -10.87 20.88 -18.45
C GLU A 325 -10.19 21.63 -17.29
N PHE A 326 -9.30 20.96 -16.56
CA PHE A 326 -8.75 21.47 -15.30
C PHE A 326 -7.25 21.80 -15.34
N GLY A 327 -6.58 21.71 -16.50
CA GLY A 327 -5.12 21.81 -16.57
C GLY A 327 -4.50 23.16 -16.17
N LEU A 328 -5.30 24.20 -15.95
CA LEU A 328 -4.85 25.45 -15.32
C LEU A 328 -4.63 25.30 -13.80
N GLN A 329 -5.18 24.25 -13.20
CA GLN A 329 -5.10 23.93 -11.78
C GLN A 329 -4.51 22.53 -11.62
N PRO A 330 -3.16 22.36 -11.63
CA PRO A 330 -2.53 21.04 -11.54
C PRO A 330 -2.97 20.23 -10.32
N GLN A 331 -3.26 20.90 -9.20
CA GLN A 331 -3.83 20.27 -8.01
C GLN A 331 -5.26 19.77 -8.21
N LYS A 332 -6.11 20.48 -8.97
CA LYS A 332 -7.45 19.97 -9.33
C LYS A 332 -7.31 18.73 -10.22
N VAL A 333 -6.42 18.75 -11.22
CA VAL A 333 -6.13 17.56 -12.05
C VAL A 333 -5.70 16.37 -11.19
N ALA A 334 -4.74 16.58 -10.28
CA ALA A 334 -4.25 15.55 -9.37
C ALA A 334 -5.36 15.02 -8.45
N ARG A 335 -6.15 15.90 -7.83
CA ARG A 335 -7.29 15.49 -6.98
C ARG A 335 -8.37 14.74 -7.75
N THR A 336 -8.71 15.16 -8.96
CA THR A 336 -9.69 14.47 -9.79
C THR A 336 -9.20 13.07 -10.15
N LEU A 337 -7.94 12.92 -10.58
CA LEU A 337 -7.36 11.60 -10.87
C LEU A 337 -7.25 10.74 -9.62
N HIS A 338 -6.85 11.31 -8.49
CA HIS A 338 -6.81 10.62 -7.21
C HIS A 338 -8.21 10.16 -6.78
N SER A 339 -9.23 11.00 -6.91
CA SER A 339 -10.62 10.64 -6.61
C SER A 339 -11.11 9.48 -7.45
N LEU A 340 -10.69 9.38 -8.71
CA LEU A 340 -11.12 8.30 -9.60
C LEU A 340 -10.34 7.00 -9.40
N TYR A 341 -9.08 7.07 -8.95
CA TYR A 341 -8.16 5.93 -9.00
C TYR A 341 -7.54 5.52 -7.67
N ALA A 342 -7.70 6.26 -6.58
CA ALA A 342 -7.13 5.91 -5.28
C ALA A 342 -7.81 4.70 -4.64
N ASP A 343 -7.06 3.93 -3.86
CA ASP A 343 -7.53 2.74 -3.15
C ASP A 343 -7.73 3.00 -1.63
N ASP A 344 -7.64 4.25 -1.19
CA ASP A 344 -7.75 4.66 0.23
C ASP A 344 -9.19 4.93 0.69
N TYR A 345 -10.18 4.57 -0.12
CA TYR A 345 -11.62 4.72 0.17
C TYR A 345 -12.06 4.03 1.48
N GLY A 346 -11.32 3.03 1.97
CA GLY A 346 -11.60 2.41 3.27
C GLY A 346 -11.32 3.27 4.50
N SER A 347 -10.72 4.45 4.30
CA SER A 347 -10.35 5.36 5.39
C SER A 347 -10.98 6.74 5.28
N VAL A 348 -11.86 6.97 4.28
CA VAL A 348 -12.48 8.28 4.06
C VAL A 348 -13.73 8.45 4.93
N ASP A 349 -14.03 9.70 5.29
CA ASP A 349 -15.32 10.06 5.88
C ASP A 349 -16.33 10.47 4.80
N ALA A 350 -17.57 10.73 5.22
CA ALA A 350 -18.65 11.08 4.29
C ALA A 350 -18.37 12.38 3.53
N TYR A 351 -17.76 13.36 4.17
CA TYR A 351 -17.40 14.64 3.54
C TYR A 351 -16.37 14.47 2.42
N VAL A 352 -15.28 13.71 2.66
CA VAL A 352 -14.28 13.40 1.64
C VAL A 352 -14.89 12.57 0.51
N LEU A 353 -15.73 11.58 0.85
CA LEU A 353 -16.44 10.80 -0.16
C LEU A 353 -17.31 11.70 -1.05
N GLY A 354 -18.04 12.63 -0.44
CA GLY A 354 -18.88 13.59 -1.16
C GLY A 354 -18.10 14.45 -2.15
N GLU A 355 -16.92 14.96 -1.76
CA GLU A 355 -16.03 15.69 -2.68
C GLU A 355 -15.54 14.83 -3.85
N ARG A 356 -15.17 13.58 -3.60
CA ARG A 356 -14.69 12.67 -4.66
C ARG A 356 -15.79 12.39 -5.68
N LEU A 357 -17.01 12.19 -5.21
CA LEU A 357 -18.18 12.00 -6.07
C LEU A 357 -18.52 13.27 -6.87
N ALA A 358 -18.41 14.46 -6.26
CA ALA A 358 -18.57 15.73 -6.97
C ALA A 358 -17.51 15.89 -8.08
N LEU A 359 -16.24 15.57 -7.81
CA LEU A 359 -15.18 15.62 -8.83
C LEU A 359 -15.37 14.56 -9.93
N ALA A 360 -15.88 13.38 -9.61
CA ALA A 360 -16.23 12.38 -10.61
C ALA A 360 -17.40 12.86 -11.50
N SER A 361 -18.39 13.52 -10.89
CA SER A 361 -19.52 14.12 -11.60
C SER A 361 -19.08 15.23 -12.56
N ASP A 362 -18.17 16.11 -12.13
CA ASP A 362 -17.55 17.13 -12.97
C ASP A 362 -16.93 16.50 -14.24
N VAL A 363 -16.29 15.34 -14.11
CA VAL A 363 -15.66 14.63 -15.23
C VAL A 363 -16.69 14.00 -16.16
N ILE A 364 -17.73 13.37 -15.63
CA ILE A 364 -18.84 12.81 -16.44
C ILE A 364 -19.48 13.94 -17.27
N ASN A 365 -19.79 15.06 -16.62
CA ASN A 365 -20.37 16.23 -17.29
C ASN A 365 -19.44 16.79 -18.39
N ALA A 366 -18.13 16.80 -18.17
CA ALA A 366 -17.16 17.23 -19.18
C ALA A 366 -17.11 16.27 -20.38
N VAL A 367 -17.22 14.95 -20.15
CA VAL A 367 -17.32 13.96 -21.22
C VAL A 367 -18.61 14.16 -22.02
N GLU A 368 -19.75 14.31 -21.35
CA GLU A 368 -21.06 14.50 -21.98
C GLU A 368 -21.16 15.79 -22.78
N THR A 369 -20.65 16.90 -22.23
CA THR A 369 -20.56 18.18 -22.96
C THR A 369 -19.70 18.07 -24.21
N GLY A 370 -18.57 17.34 -24.12
CA GLY A 370 -17.70 17.07 -25.25
C GLY A 370 -18.34 16.21 -26.34
N MET A 371 -19.30 15.34 -25.99
CA MET A 371 -20.14 14.61 -26.96
C MET A 371 -21.13 15.54 -27.65
N SER A 372 -21.88 16.35 -26.88
CA SER A 372 -22.91 17.24 -27.42
C SER A 372 -22.38 18.31 -28.39
N GLN A 373 -21.16 18.82 -28.17
CA GLN A 373 -20.54 19.82 -29.06
C GLN A 373 -20.04 19.25 -30.40
N LYS A 374 -19.90 17.91 -30.53
CA LYS A 374 -19.47 17.24 -31.77
C LYS A 374 -20.63 16.76 -32.64
N ASN A 375 -21.86 16.82 -32.14
CA ASN A 375 -23.05 16.32 -32.83
C ASN A 375 -23.51 17.26 -33.95
N GLY A 376 -22.76 17.17 -35.06
CA GLY A 376 -23.18 17.50 -36.42
C GLY A 376 -22.84 16.41 -37.45
N LEU A 377 -21.99 15.41 -37.12
CA LEU A 377 -21.71 14.24 -37.96
C LEU A 377 -21.24 13.02 -37.14
N ALA A 378 -21.97 11.90 -37.31
CA ALA A 378 -21.65 10.49 -37.02
C ALA A 378 -21.95 9.88 -35.63
N ALA A 379 -22.84 8.89 -35.63
CA ALA A 379 -23.29 8.05 -34.51
C ALA A 379 -22.20 7.16 -33.85
N ASP A 380 -21.02 7.03 -34.47
CA ASP A 380 -19.90 6.25 -33.92
C ASP A 380 -19.17 6.97 -32.76
N LEU A 381 -19.38 8.28 -32.60
CA LEU A 381 -18.74 9.09 -31.54
C LEU A 381 -19.48 9.01 -30.19
N ASP A 382 -20.78 8.74 -30.20
CA ASP A 382 -21.60 8.62 -28.98
C ASP A 382 -21.21 7.36 -28.17
N MET A 383 -20.92 6.24 -28.85
CA MET A 383 -20.49 4.99 -28.19
C MET A 383 -19.17 5.12 -27.43
N GLU A 384 -18.25 5.96 -27.89
CA GLU A 384 -16.92 6.08 -27.29
C GLU A 384 -16.92 6.94 -26.01
N GLY A 385 -17.79 7.94 -25.94
CA GLY A 385 -17.99 8.73 -24.72
C GLY A 385 -18.82 7.97 -23.67
N GLU A 386 -19.82 7.18 -24.11
CA GLU A 386 -20.53 6.26 -23.22
C GLU A 386 -19.59 5.22 -22.61
N SER A 387 -18.69 4.62 -23.40
CA SER A 387 -17.66 3.71 -22.88
C SER A 387 -16.77 4.36 -21.82
N LEU A 388 -16.44 5.65 -21.98
CA LEU A 388 -15.66 6.37 -20.96
C LEU A 388 -16.45 6.53 -19.66
N ILE A 389 -17.74 6.84 -19.75
CA ILE A 389 -18.60 7.01 -18.57
C ILE A 389 -18.78 5.67 -17.85
N ILE A 390 -19.00 4.57 -18.57
CA ILE A 390 -19.07 3.21 -17.99
C ILE A 390 -17.81 2.89 -17.20
N ASP A 391 -16.64 3.18 -17.75
CA ASP A 391 -15.36 2.92 -17.07
C ASP A 391 -15.14 3.84 -15.86
N ILE A 392 -15.57 5.12 -15.91
CA ILE A 392 -15.57 6.02 -14.74
C ILE A 392 -16.45 5.43 -13.63
N LEU A 393 -17.67 5.02 -13.96
CA LEU A 393 -18.62 4.45 -13.01
C LEU A 393 -18.09 3.15 -12.42
N GLY A 394 -17.52 2.25 -13.23
CA GLY A 394 -16.90 1.02 -12.73
C GLY A 394 -15.70 1.30 -11.81
N SER A 395 -14.90 2.32 -12.13
CA SER A 395 -13.81 2.78 -11.26
C SER A 395 -14.34 3.26 -9.92
N VAL A 396 -15.37 4.11 -9.90
CA VAL A 396 -15.98 4.62 -8.66
C VAL A 396 -16.68 3.50 -7.87
N GLU A 397 -17.45 2.63 -8.53
CA GLU A 397 -18.17 1.50 -7.92
C GLU A 397 -17.22 0.56 -7.17
N SER A 398 -16.09 0.17 -7.78
CA SER A 398 -15.09 -0.67 -7.13
C SER A 398 -14.47 -0.06 -5.86
N ARG A 399 -14.51 1.27 -5.73
CA ARG A 399 -13.96 2.03 -4.61
C ARG A 399 -14.99 2.30 -3.53
N LEU A 400 -16.24 2.53 -3.92
CA LEU A 400 -17.37 2.57 -2.99
C LEU A 400 -17.47 1.26 -2.19
N ASP A 401 -17.15 0.10 -2.77
CA ASP A 401 -17.07 -1.18 -2.04
C ASP A 401 -16.11 -1.18 -0.83
N LEU A 402 -15.12 -0.27 -0.82
CA LEU A 402 -14.15 -0.20 0.26
C LEU A 402 -14.62 0.70 1.41
N VAL A 403 -15.63 1.54 1.21
CA VAL A 403 -16.06 2.56 2.18
C VAL A 403 -16.72 1.91 3.39
N PRO A 404 -16.39 2.33 4.63
CA PRO A 404 -17.06 1.82 5.83
C PRO A 404 -18.57 2.11 5.85
N ASP A 405 -19.35 1.17 6.39
CA ASP A 405 -20.82 1.26 6.40
C ASP A 405 -21.33 2.54 7.10
N GLU A 406 -20.61 3.00 8.13
CA GLU A 406 -20.96 4.15 8.97
C GLU A 406 -20.91 5.48 8.20
N VAL A 407 -20.06 5.55 7.18
CA VAL A 407 -19.93 6.72 6.30
C VAL A 407 -21.24 6.94 5.54
N TYR A 408 -21.84 5.86 5.04
CA TYR A 408 -23.10 5.96 4.29
C TYR A 408 -24.26 6.47 5.14
N TYR A 409 -24.26 6.20 6.46
CA TYR A 409 -25.28 6.73 7.37
C TYR A 409 -25.20 8.25 7.55
N SER A 410 -24.07 8.88 7.18
CA SER A 410 -23.84 10.33 7.27
C SER A 410 -24.04 11.04 5.93
N ILE A 411 -24.62 10.36 4.95
CA ILE A 411 -24.92 10.88 3.62
C ILE A 411 -26.43 10.88 3.41
N THR A 412 -26.97 12.05 3.04
CA THR A 412 -28.37 12.23 2.70
C THR A 412 -28.50 12.58 1.22
N ILE A 413 -29.43 11.92 0.53
CA ILE A 413 -29.75 12.17 -0.87
C ILE A 413 -31.14 12.79 -0.94
N SER A 414 -31.26 13.95 -1.60
CA SER A 414 -32.54 14.63 -1.84
C SER A 414 -32.60 15.12 -3.29
N GLY A 415 -33.33 14.39 -4.14
CA GLY A 415 -33.36 14.66 -5.57
C GLY A 415 -31.99 14.42 -6.20
N ASP A 416 -31.47 15.43 -6.90
CA ASP A 416 -30.13 15.44 -7.52
C ASP A 416 -29.02 15.94 -6.58
N VAL A 417 -29.36 16.30 -5.34
CA VAL A 417 -28.42 16.85 -4.37
C VAL A 417 -28.03 15.80 -3.33
N MET A 418 -26.73 15.58 -3.20
CA MET A 418 -26.12 14.83 -2.11
C MET A 418 -25.60 15.81 -1.06
N VAL A 419 -25.91 15.53 0.20
CA VAL A 419 -25.39 16.24 1.37
C VAL A 419 -24.63 15.24 2.23
N ALA A 420 -23.34 15.49 2.44
CA ALA A 420 -22.49 14.65 3.28
C ALA A 420 -21.88 15.47 4.41
N ALA A 421 -22.12 15.04 5.65
CA ALA A 421 -21.59 15.69 6.84
C ALA A 421 -20.22 15.10 7.20
N SER A 422 -19.28 15.93 7.65
CA SER A 422 -18.06 15.40 8.26
C SER A 422 -18.39 14.78 9.62
N LEU A 423 -17.73 13.67 9.93
CA LEU A 423 -17.80 13.04 11.25
C LEU A 423 -16.94 13.76 12.29
N PHE A 424 -16.01 14.62 11.84
CA PHE A 424 -14.98 15.23 12.68
C PHE A 424 -15.10 16.74 12.82
N GLU A 425 -15.75 17.39 11.85
CA GLU A 425 -15.95 18.84 11.81
C GLU A 425 -17.44 19.18 11.65
N ASN A 426 -17.87 20.36 12.09
CA ASN A 426 -19.23 20.89 11.82
C ASN A 426 -19.38 21.38 10.36
N ASP A 427 -18.70 20.72 9.43
CA ASP A 427 -18.69 21.04 8.01
C ASP A 427 -19.51 19.99 7.25
N SER A 428 -20.22 20.44 6.22
CA SER A 428 -20.90 19.56 5.27
C SER A 428 -20.59 19.99 3.85
N ILE A 429 -20.65 19.03 2.93
CA ILE A 429 -20.62 19.31 1.50
C ILE A 429 -22.01 19.04 0.93
N SER A 430 -22.48 19.98 0.12
CA SER A 430 -23.66 19.82 -0.71
C SER A 430 -23.22 19.89 -2.17
N ALA A 431 -23.50 18.85 -2.94
CA ALA A 431 -23.14 18.79 -4.36
C ALA A 431 -24.28 18.19 -5.18
N THR A 432 -24.54 18.80 -6.34
CA THR A 432 -25.37 18.19 -7.39
C THR A 432 -24.54 17.15 -8.10
N LEU A 433 -25.01 15.90 -8.13
CA LEU A 433 -24.31 14.79 -8.76
C LEU A 433 -24.99 14.39 -10.06
N ASP A 434 -24.20 13.87 -11.00
CA ASP A 434 -24.73 13.15 -12.15
C ASP A 434 -25.62 11.98 -11.69
N HIS A 435 -26.74 11.79 -12.37
CA HIS A 435 -27.74 10.78 -12.04
C HIS A 435 -27.16 9.36 -11.92
N LYS A 436 -26.19 8.98 -12.76
CA LYS A 436 -25.58 7.64 -12.73
C LYS A 436 -24.74 7.44 -11.46
N LEU A 437 -24.07 8.49 -10.99
CA LEU A 437 -23.34 8.46 -9.70
C LEU A 437 -24.29 8.48 -8.51
N LEU A 438 -25.42 9.18 -8.61
CA LEU A 438 -26.47 9.17 -7.62
C LEU A 438 -27.08 7.78 -7.43
N ASP A 439 -27.38 7.10 -8.54
CA ASP A 439 -27.87 5.72 -8.52
C ASP A 439 -26.85 4.75 -7.90
N LEU A 440 -25.55 4.94 -8.18
CA LEU A 440 -24.49 4.19 -7.51
C LEU A 440 -24.48 4.46 -6.00
N LEU A 441 -24.46 5.73 -5.60
CA LEU A 441 -24.42 6.10 -4.18
C LEU A 441 -25.65 5.58 -3.43
N ALA A 442 -26.84 5.73 -4.00
CA ALA A 442 -28.09 5.22 -3.44
C ALA A 442 -28.04 3.70 -3.25
N PHE A 443 -27.49 2.96 -4.22
CA PHE A 443 -27.28 1.52 -4.10
C PHE A 443 -26.35 1.16 -2.92
N PHE A 444 -25.19 1.81 -2.77
CA PHE A 444 -24.29 1.51 -1.66
C PHE A 444 -24.86 1.91 -0.30
N SER A 445 -25.60 3.02 -0.21
CA SER A 445 -26.33 3.40 1.00
C SER A 445 -27.36 2.34 1.37
N GLN A 446 -28.14 1.85 0.40
CA GLN A 446 -29.09 0.76 0.63
C GLN A 446 -28.38 -0.55 1.02
N ARG A 447 -27.25 -0.87 0.40
CA ARG A 447 -26.42 -2.03 0.75
C ARG A 447 -25.98 -2.02 2.21
N SER A 448 -25.53 -0.86 2.71
CA SER A 448 -25.17 -0.69 4.13
C SER A 448 -26.38 -0.93 5.04
N ILE A 449 -27.58 -0.47 4.67
CA ILE A 449 -28.84 -0.73 5.40
C ILE A 449 -29.19 -2.23 5.38
N THR A 450 -29.18 -2.86 4.21
CA THR A 450 -29.51 -4.28 4.04
C THR A 450 -28.53 -5.18 4.81
N LYS A 451 -27.23 -4.82 4.84
CA LYS A 451 -26.24 -5.51 5.67
C LYS A 451 -26.57 -5.44 7.15
N ASN A 452 -26.96 -4.28 7.65
CA ASN A 452 -27.39 -4.12 9.03
C ASN A 452 -28.66 -4.95 9.33
N LYS A 453 -29.61 -5.01 8.38
CA LYS A 453 -30.77 -5.91 8.48
C LYS A 453 -30.33 -7.38 8.58
N ILE A 454 -29.38 -7.84 7.76
CA ILE A 454 -28.89 -9.23 7.82
C ILE A 454 -28.23 -9.54 9.17
N LYS A 455 -27.38 -8.64 9.68
CA LYS A 455 -26.73 -8.80 10.99
C LYS A 455 -27.76 -8.94 12.11
N LYS A 456 -28.79 -8.09 12.10
CA LYS A 456 -29.83 -8.08 13.14
C LYS A 456 -30.90 -9.18 12.97
N MET A 457 -30.97 -9.84 11.80
CA MET A 457 -31.96 -10.90 11.52
C MET A 457 -31.76 -12.11 12.44
N VAL A 458 -30.52 -12.28 12.92
CA VAL A 458 -30.14 -13.34 13.86
C VAL A 458 -30.85 -13.15 15.20
N GLU A 459 -31.07 -11.92 15.64
CA GLU A 459 -31.60 -11.60 16.98
C GLU A 459 -33.08 -11.22 16.98
N ASN A 460 -33.60 -10.72 15.86
CA ASN A 460 -34.96 -10.17 15.77
C ASN A 460 -35.66 -10.60 14.48
N PRO A 461 -37.00 -10.76 14.50
CA PRO A 461 -37.77 -10.88 13.27
C PRO A 461 -37.65 -9.58 12.46
N ILE A 462 -36.90 -9.64 11.37
CA ILE A 462 -36.71 -8.50 10.45
C ILE A 462 -37.49 -8.75 9.17
N GLU A 463 -38.20 -7.72 8.75
CA GLU A 463 -38.85 -7.69 7.45
C GLU A 463 -37.87 -7.17 6.40
N PHE A 464 -37.58 -8.03 5.42
CA PHE A 464 -36.85 -7.69 4.22
C PHE A 464 -37.84 -7.22 3.16
N GLU A 465 -37.54 -6.09 2.55
CA GLU A 465 -38.33 -5.51 1.47
C GLU A 465 -37.76 -5.94 0.12
N THR A 466 -38.54 -5.78 -0.96
CA THR A 466 -38.10 -6.10 -2.32
C THR A 466 -36.77 -5.42 -2.67
N ILE A 467 -36.55 -4.18 -2.20
CA ILE A 467 -35.31 -3.44 -2.44
C ILE A 467 -34.09 -4.07 -1.75
N ASP A 468 -34.27 -4.74 -0.61
CA ASP A 468 -33.19 -5.46 0.06
C ASP A 468 -32.73 -6.65 -0.77
N PHE A 469 -33.67 -7.44 -1.30
CA PHE A 469 -33.35 -8.57 -2.18
C PHE A 469 -32.74 -8.12 -3.50
N GLN A 470 -33.21 -7.01 -4.08
CA GLN A 470 -32.60 -6.39 -5.26
C GLN A 470 -31.16 -5.93 -4.98
N THR A 471 -30.92 -5.40 -3.79
CA THR A 471 -29.59 -4.94 -3.38
C THR A 471 -28.62 -6.11 -3.25
N ILE A 472 -29.01 -7.18 -2.56
CA ILE A 472 -28.22 -8.42 -2.45
C ILE A 472 -28.01 -9.03 -3.84
N ALA A 473 -29.06 -9.09 -4.67
CA ALA A 473 -28.97 -9.62 -6.02
C ALA A 473 -27.93 -8.90 -6.87
N ARG A 474 -27.92 -7.56 -6.81
CA ARG A 474 -26.91 -6.76 -7.49
C ARG A 474 -25.51 -6.97 -6.91
N ASP A 475 -25.37 -6.90 -5.58
CA ASP A 475 -24.08 -6.97 -4.88
C ASP A 475 -23.33 -8.27 -5.15
N PHE A 476 -24.06 -9.39 -5.18
CA PHE A 476 -23.49 -10.72 -5.44
C PHE A 476 -23.68 -11.18 -6.88
N SER A 477 -24.21 -10.32 -7.77
CA SER A 477 -24.49 -10.64 -9.18
C SER A 477 -25.30 -11.94 -9.36
N ILE A 478 -26.39 -12.07 -8.59
CA ILE A 478 -27.35 -13.19 -8.61
C ILE A 478 -28.75 -12.69 -8.96
N THR A 479 -29.72 -13.59 -9.16
CA THR A 479 -31.11 -13.15 -9.37
C THR A 479 -31.76 -12.70 -8.05
N VAL A 480 -32.80 -11.85 -8.12
CA VAL A 480 -33.57 -11.44 -6.92
C VAL A 480 -34.14 -12.67 -6.19
N LYS A 481 -34.60 -13.67 -6.96
CA LYS A 481 -35.05 -14.95 -6.42
C LYS A 481 -33.93 -15.72 -5.71
N ASP A 482 -32.73 -15.78 -6.29
CA ASP A 482 -31.58 -16.41 -5.63
C ASP A 482 -31.20 -15.68 -4.34
N ALA A 483 -31.33 -14.35 -4.30
CA ALA A 483 -31.10 -13.56 -3.09
C ALA A 483 -32.13 -13.88 -2.00
N GLU A 484 -33.41 -13.95 -2.35
CA GLU A 484 -34.49 -14.40 -1.46
C GLU A 484 -34.24 -15.82 -0.93
N ASP A 485 -33.86 -16.74 -1.82
CA ASP A 485 -33.53 -18.12 -1.48
C ASP A 485 -32.30 -18.17 -0.53
N LEU A 486 -31.24 -17.41 -0.80
CA LEU A 486 -30.05 -17.34 0.06
C LEU A 486 -30.36 -16.78 1.45
N VAL A 487 -31.12 -15.69 1.55
CA VAL A 487 -31.53 -15.11 2.83
C VAL A 487 -32.42 -16.07 3.60
N THR A 488 -33.32 -16.79 2.92
CA THR A 488 -34.19 -17.81 3.52
C THR A 488 -33.39 -18.99 4.05
N LEU A 489 -32.43 -19.50 3.25
CA LEU A 489 -31.51 -20.56 3.66
C LEU A 489 -30.67 -20.13 4.86
N LEU A 490 -30.16 -18.91 4.84
CA LEU A 490 -29.36 -18.33 5.91
C LEU A 490 -30.16 -18.23 7.21
N ARG A 491 -31.40 -17.71 7.15
CA ARG A 491 -32.30 -17.62 8.31
C ARG A 491 -32.58 -19.00 8.92
N GLY A 492 -32.72 -20.03 8.10
CA GLY A 492 -32.89 -21.41 8.57
C GLY A 492 -31.66 -22.00 9.26
N CYS A 493 -30.51 -21.32 9.24
CA CYS A 493 -29.29 -21.72 9.92
C CYS A 493 -29.15 -21.09 11.32
N PHE A 494 -30.16 -20.38 11.83
CA PHE A 494 -30.16 -19.79 13.16
C PHE A 494 -31.36 -20.26 13.98
N ASP A 495 -31.18 -20.41 15.29
CA ASP A 495 -32.27 -20.69 16.21
C ASP A 495 -33.03 -19.40 16.60
N PRO A 496 -34.18 -19.48 17.30
CA PRO A 496 -34.95 -18.30 17.70
C PRO A 496 -34.23 -17.33 18.66
N MET A 497 -33.13 -17.75 19.27
CA MET A 497 -32.29 -16.93 20.16
C MET A 497 -31.07 -16.35 19.43
N GLY A 498 -30.91 -16.64 18.14
CA GLY A 498 -29.80 -16.19 17.31
C GLY A 498 -28.57 -17.10 17.32
N GLY A 499 -28.67 -18.31 17.88
CA GLY A 499 -27.59 -19.30 17.88
C GLY A 499 -27.39 -19.95 16.50
N PHE A 500 -26.14 -20.16 16.09
CA PHE A 500 -25.82 -20.75 14.78
C PHE A 500 -25.99 -22.29 14.76
N LEU A 501 -26.88 -22.77 13.89
CA LEU A 501 -27.21 -24.18 13.71
C LEU A 501 -26.34 -24.84 12.64
N ARG A 502 -25.15 -25.30 13.05
CA ARG A 502 -24.20 -25.99 12.15
C ARG A 502 -24.80 -27.10 11.30
N ARG A 503 -25.60 -27.99 11.90
CA ARG A 503 -26.21 -29.14 11.19
C ARG A 503 -27.13 -28.69 10.06
N GLU A 504 -27.90 -27.63 10.30
CA GLU A 504 -28.80 -27.05 9.31
C GLU A 504 -28.01 -26.40 8.18
N PHE A 505 -26.96 -25.65 8.51
CA PHE A 505 -26.04 -25.09 7.53
C PHE A 505 -25.39 -26.17 6.66
N GLU A 506 -24.82 -27.22 7.26
CA GLU A 506 -24.16 -28.32 6.55
C GLU A 506 -25.12 -29.05 5.62
N ARG A 507 -26.37 -29.26 6.05
CA ARG A 507 -27.42 -29.84 5.22
C ARG A 507 -27.76 -28.94 4.02
N ASN A 508 -27.67 -27.63 4.21
CA ASN A 508 -27.93 -26.63 3.17
C ASN A 508 -26.71 -26.35 2.26
N ILE A 509 -25.52 -26.88 2.55
CA ILE A 509 -24.33 -26.70 1.69
C ILE A 509 -24.61 -27.03 0.21
N PRO A 510 -25.29 -28.14 -0.18
CA PRO A 510 -25.63 -28.37 -1.58
C PRO A 510 -26.46 -27.25 -2.21
N ALA A 511 -27.37 -26.63 -1.44
CA ALA A 511 -28.18 -25.49 -1.90
C ALA A 511 -27.33 -24.23 -2.01
N PHE A 512 -26.53 -23.90 -0.98
CA PHE A 512 -25.56 -22.80 -1.01
C PHE A 512 -24.58 -22.93 -2.19
N SER A 513 -24.12 -24.15 -2.45
CA SER A 513 -23.19 -24.45 -3.55
C SER A 513 -23.81 -24.22 -4.92
N ARG A 514 -25.14 -24.10 -5.08
CA ARG A 514 -25.72 -23.72 -6.39
C ARG A 514 -25.39 -22.28 -6.77
N HIS A 515 -25.07 -21.44 -5.79
CA HIS A 515 -24.70 -20.03 -5.96
C HIS A 515 -23.16 -19.84 -6.05
N GLU A 516 -22.43 -20.88 -6.54
CA GLU A 516 -20.97 -21.13 -6.48
C GLU A 516 -20.06 -19.89 -6.46
N LYS A 517 -20.32 -18.90 -7.33
CA LYS A 517 -19.39 -17.80 -7.60
C LYS A 517 -19.19 -16.84 -6.42
N LYS A 518 -20.18 -16.68 -5.55
CA LYS A 518 -20.22 -15.57 -4.58
C LYS A 518 -20.72 -15.93 -3.19
N VAL A 519 -21.16 -17.18 -2.99
CA VAL A 519 -21.72 -17.63 -1.71
C VAL A 519 -20.73 -17.51 -0.54
N PHE A 520 -19.44 -17.78 -0.75
CA PHE A 520 -18.45 -17.64 0.32
C PHE A 520 -18.22 -16.19 0.71
N GLU A 521 -18.13 -15.30 -0.26
CA GLU A 521 -18.00 -13.86 -0.01
C GLU A 521 -19.23 -13.34 0.72
N PHE A 522 -20.44 -13.72 0.29
CA PHE A 522 -21.70 -13.41 0.98
C PHE A 522 -21.66 -13.86 2.45
N LEU A 523 -21.35 -15.13 2.69
CA LEU A 523 -21.33 -15.69 4.03
C LEU A 523 -20.24 -15.08 4.90
N TRP A 524 -19.03 -14.90 4.38
CA TRP A 524 -17.93 -14.26 5.11
C TRP A 524 -18.28 -12.81 5.46
N TYR A 525 -18.81 -12.06 4.50
CA TYR A 525 -19.13 -10.65 4.68
C TYR A 525 -20.22 -10.41 5.74
N TYR A 526 -21.27 -11.24 5.75
CA TYR A 526 -22.40 -11.06 6.67
C TYR A 526 -22.24 -11.79 8.00
N LEU A 527 -21.61 -12.97 8.01
CA LEU A 527 -21.58 -13.85 9.19
C LEU A 527 -20.23 -13.94 9.88
N LYS A 528 -19.17 -13.29 9.40
CA LYS A 528 -17.91 -13.31 10.16
C LYS A 528 -18.12 -12.76 11.57
N GLU A 529 -18.97 -11.73 11.75
CA GLU A 529 -19.15 -11.00 13.01
C GLU A 529 -20.08 -11.64 14.08
N ILE A 530 -20.31 -12.96 14.06
CA ILE A 530 -21.21 -13.60 15.04
C ILE A 530 -20.70 -13.46 16.49
N MET A 531 -21.61 -13.19 17.43
CA MET A 531 -21.29 -12.65 18.75
C MET A 531 -20.62 -13.62 19.74
N ASP A 532 -20.95 -14.92 19.74
CA ASP A 532 -20.45 -15.86 20.75
C ASP A 532 -19.33 -16.79 20.26
N ARG A 533 -18.57 -17.41 21.19
CA ARG A 533 -17.48 -18.32 20.84
C ARG A 533 -17.97 -19.62 20.19
N HIS A 534 -19.09 -20.17 20.66
CA HIS A 534 -19.60 -21.46 20.20
C HIS A 534 -19.96 -21.39 18.72
N ASP A 535 -20.73 -20.36 18.36
CA ASP A 535 -21.20 -20.12 17.01
C ASP A 535 -20.06 -19.78 16.06
N ARG A 536 -19.08 -18.98 16.50
CA ARG A 536 -17.89 -18.70 15.68
C ARG A 536 -17.11 -19.96 15.30
N ILE A 537 -16.99 -20.92 16.22
CA ILE A 537 -16.30 -22.20 15.95
C ILE A 537 -17.16 -23.09 15.05
N ALA A 538 -18.45 -23.17 15.33
CA ALA A 538 -19.41 -23.94 14.54
C ALA A 538 -19.46 -23.43 13.09
N PHE A 539 -19.49 -22.11 12.91
CA PHE A 539 -19.46 -21.44 11.61
C PHE A 539 -18.13 -21.65 10.88
N LEU A 540 -16.98 -21.50 11.57
CA LEU A 540 -15.67 -21.79 10.98
C LEU A 540 -15.61 -23.20 10.39
N ASN A 541 -15.99 -24.22 11.16
CA ASN A 541 -15.96 -25.61 10.70
C ASN A 541 -16.94 -25.86 9.53
N ALA A 542 -18.11 -25.22 9.57
CA ALA A 542 -19.07 -25.28 8.47
C ALA A 542 -18.53 -24.64 7.17
N LEU A 543 -17.79 -23.53 7.27
CA LEU A 543 -17.13 -22.89 6.12
C LEU A 543 -16.03 -23.76 5.51
N GLN A 544 -15.32 -24.57 6.30
CA GLN A 544 -14.32 -25.50 5.76
C GLN A 544 -14.96 -26.51 4.80
N LEU A 545 -16.11 -27.06 5.18
CA LEU A 545 -16.88 -27.98 4.32
C LEU A 545 -17.42 -27.29 3.07
N LEU A 546 -17.80 -26.02 3.16
CA LEU A 546 -18.19 -25.22 2.00
C LEU A 546 -17.00 -25.05 1.04
N ILE A 547 -15.82 -24.66 1.55
CA ILE A 547 -14.61 -24.44 0.74
C ILE A 547 -14.22 -25.68 -0.08
N ASP A 548 -14.41 -26.89 0.46
CA ASP A 548 -14.12 -28.12 -0.29
C ASP A 548 -15.00 -28.29 -1.52
N ARG A 549 -16.27 -27.88 -1.42
CA ARG A 549 -17.23 -27.95 -2.52
C ARG A 549 -17.14 -26.78 -3.48
N MET A 550 -16.38 -25.75 -3.14
CA MET A 550 -16.17 -24.59 -3.99
C MET A 550 -15.11 -24.84 -5.07
N LYS A 551 -15.43 -24.45 -6.29
CA LYS A 551 -14.49 -24.49 -7.43
C LYS A 551 -13.56 -23.27 -7.48
N MET A 552 -13.92 -22.15 -6.83
CA MET A 552 -13.24 -20.85 -6.97
C MET A 552 -12.39 -20.47 -5.74
N ARG A 553 -11.34 -21.26 -5.47
CA ARG A 553 -10.49 -21.10 -4.28
C ARG A 553 -9.72 -19.76 -4.21
N LYS A 554 -9.26 -19.26 -5.36
CA LYS A 554 -8.49 -18.01 -5.44
C LYS A 554 -9.28 -16.79 -4.94
N GLN A 555 -10.55 -16.68 -5.30
CA GLN A 555 -11.40 -15.57 -4.88
C GLN A 555 -11.64 -15.58 -3.37
N GLY A 556 -11.88 -16.77 -2.78
CA GLY A 556 -11.96 -16.88 -1.32
C GLY A 556 -10.67 -16.43 -0.63
N LEU A 557 -9.51 -16.76 -1.20
CA LEU A 557 -8.21 -16.38 -0.63
C LEU A 557 -8.00 -14.87 -0.65
N GLU A 558 -8.41 -14.21 -1.74
CA GLU A 558 -8.38 -12.75 -1.88
C GLU A 558 -9.26 -12.05 -0.84
N VAL A 559 -10.50 -12.51 -0.67
CA VAL A 559 -11.45 -11.97 0.33
C VAL A 559 -10.83 -11.99 1.73
N LEU A 560 -10.23 -13.13 2.12
CA LEU A 560 -9.68 -13.32 3.46
C LEU A 560 -8.41 -12.49 3.71
N LEU A 561 -7.49 -12.43 2.74
CA LEU A 561 -6.25 -11.66 2.89
C LEU A 561 -6.50 -10.14 2.86
N ARG A 562 -7.45 -9.68 2.03
CA ARG A 562 -7.93 -8.29 2.00
C ARG A 562 -8.48 -7.90 3.36
N ASP A 563 -9.35 -8.74 3.93
CA ASP A 563 -9.96 -8.49 5.25
C ASP A 563 -8.91 -8.45 6.37
N PHE A 564 -7.97 -9.40 6.39
CA PHE A 564 -6.90 -9.44 7.41
C PHE A 564 -6.01 -8.19 7.42
N CYS A 565 -5.74 -7.62 6.24
CA CYS A 565 -4.87 -6.45 6.10
C CYS A 565 -5.60 -5.10 6.10
N HIS A 566 -6.94 -5.10 6.11
CA HIS A 566 -7.74 -3.90 5.96
C HIS A 566 -7.51 -2.88 7.09
N ASP A 567 -7.48 -3.35 8.34
CA ASP A 567 -7.14 -2.54 9.53
C ASP A 567 -5.98 -3.19 10.31
N PRO A 568 -4.73 -2.79 10.04
CA PRO A 568 -3.53 -3.33 10.68
C PRO A 568 -3.40 -3.06 12.18
N GLU A 569 -4.07 -2.05 12.71
CA GLU A 569 -3.93 -1.67 14.13
C GLU A 569 -4.94 -2.41 15.02
N ASN A 570 -6.05 -2.87 14.43
CA ASN A 570 -7.10 -3.58 15.14
C ASN A 570 -6.91 -5.10 15.05
N VAL A 571 -6.94 -5.79 16.19
CA VAL A 571 -6.84 -7.27 16.26
C VAL A 571 -8.22 -7.83 16.62
N THR A 572 -8.77 -8.67 15.75
CA THR A 572 -10.14 -9.19 15.87
C THR A 572 -10.19 -10.71 15.97
N PHE A 573 -11.32 -11.25 16.43
CA PHE A 573 -11.54 -12.70 16.50
C PHE A 573 -11.67 -13.38 15.11
N TYR A 574 -11.68 -12.61 14.03
CA TYR A 574 -11.82 -13.14 12.67
C TYR A 574 -10.48 -13.25 11.97
N ASP A 575 -9.46 -12.54 12.45
CA ASP A 575 -8.10 -12.61 11.91
C ASP A 575 -7.58 -14.05 11.90
N ARG A 576 -7.77 -14.81 12.99
CA ARG A 576 -7.34 -16.22 13.07
C ARG A 576 -8.10 -17.07 12.06
N ASN A 577 -9.42 -16.89 12.01
CA ASN A 577 -10.30 -17.64 11.12
C ASN A 577 -9.92 -17.37 9.66
N ALA A 578 -9.61 -16.13 9.31
CA ALA A 578 -9.15 -15.75 7.99
C ALA A 578 -7.86 -16.49 7.64
N LEU A 579 -6.84 -16.46 8.50
CA LEU A 579 -5.57 -17.15 8.26
C LEU A 579 -5.71 -18.68 8.15
N MET A 580 -6.59 -19.28 8.97
CA MET A 580 -6.89 -20.71 8.90
C MET A 580 -7.55 -21.09 7.57
N LEU A 581 -8.60 -20.36 7.17
CA LEU A 581 -9.29 -20.60 5.90
C LEU A 581 -8.38 -20.30 4.70
N SER A 582 -7.54 -19.26 4.76
CA SER A 582 -6.52 -18.97 3.75
C SER A 582 -5.54 -20.14 3.62
N THR A 583 -5.11 -20.72 4.73
CA THR A 583 -4.23 -21.90 4.74
C THR A 583 -4.87 -23.11 4.06
N LEU A 584 -6.18 -23.33 4.25
CA LEU A 584 -6.92 -24.39 3.55
C LEU A 584 -7.02 -24.14 2.05
N LEU A 585 -7.19 -22.87 1.64
CA LEU A 585 -7.31 -22.47 0.25
C LEU A 585 -5.98 -22.54 -0.52
N LEU A 586 -4.83 -22.47 0.16
CA LEU A 586 -3.51 -22.69 -0.44
C LEU A 586 -3.25 -24.15 -0.84
N ARG A 587 -4.11 -25.08 -0.42
CA ARG A 587 -3.88 -26.51 -0.55
C ARG A 587 -4.81 -27.15 -1.57
N LYS A 588 -4.29 -28.17 -2.26
CA LYS A 588 -5.06 -29.01 -3.17
C LYS A 588 -5.97 -29.99 -2.42
N TYR A 589 -5.52 -30.49 -1.27
CA TYR A 589 -6.22 -31.49 -0.46
C TYR A 589 -6.09 -31.23 1.04
N ASN A 590 -7.22 -31.40 1.76
CA ASN A 590 -7.36 -31.15 3.19
C ASN A 590 -7.82 -32.43 3.93
N LYS A 591 -6.92 -33.05 4.71
CA LYS A 591 -7.22 -34.28 5.48
C LYS A 591 -8.09 -34.01 6.69
N GLU A 592 -8.01 -32.78 7.18
CA GLU A 592 -8.65 -32.26 8.37
C GLU A 592 -10.05 -31.68 8.11
N LEU A 593 -10.53 -31.71 6.87
CA LEU A 593 -11.78 -31.07 6.45
C LEU A 593 -13.04 -31.57 7.18
N HIS A 594 -13.00 -32.79 7.72
CA HIS A 594 -14.09 -33.40 8.48
C HIS A 594 -13.83 -33.43 9.98
N ASN A 595 -12.75 -32.80 10.43
CA ASN A 595 -12.41 -32.69 11.84
C ASN A 595 -12.77 -31.29 12.33
N ASP A 596 -13.35 -31.21 13.52
CA ASP A 596 -13.56 -29.95 14.18
C ASP A 596 -12.22 -29.39 14.61
N ILE A 597 -11.75 -28.37 13.90
CA ILE A 597 -10.47 -27.73 14.18
C ILE A 597 -10.68 -26.28 14.61
N GLU A 598 -10.09 -25.94 15.75
CA GLU A 598 -9.95 -24.55 16.21
C GLU A 598 -8.55 -23.99 15.90
N ILE A 599 -7.68 -24.82 15.31
CA ILE A 599 -6.26 -24.56 15.04
C ILE A 599 -5.80 -25.40 13.84
N THR A 600 -5.01 -24.84 12.92
CA THR A 600 -4.49 -25.59 11.78
C THR A 600 -3.46 -26.64 12.26
N PRO A 601 -3.53 -27.93 11.86
CA PRO A 601 -2.53 -28.93 12.25
C PRO A 601 -1.11 -28.58 11.80
N GLU A 602 -0.10 -28.88 12.60
CA GLU A 602 1.31 -28.57 12.23
C GLU A 602 1.86 -29.47 11.11
N GLU A 603 1.21 -30.61 10.85
CA GLU A 603 1.55 -31.54 9.77
C GLU A 603 1.49 -30.86 8.41
N VAL A 604 0.70 -29.78 8.29
CA VAL A 604 0.57 -28.96 7.08
C VAL A 604 1.92 -28.42 6.62
N LEU A 605 2.84 -28.12 7.55
CA LEU A 605 4.19 -27.64 7.23
C LEU A 605 5.01 -28.64 6.40
N ARG A 606 4.66 -29.94 6.44
CA ARG A 606 5.36 -30.99 5.68
C ARG A 606 4.85 -31.13 4.24
N VAL A 607 3.75 -30.49 3.88
CA VAL A 607 3.13 -30.63 2.56
C VAL A 607 3.95 -29.88 1.51
N LYS A 608 4.69 -30.58 0.65
CA LYS A 608 5.46 -29.96 -0.46
C LYS A 608 4.70 -30.02 -1.80
N GLU A 609 4.11 -31.17 -2.14
CA GLU A 609 3.42 -31.37 -3.43
C GLU A 609 1.91 -31.08 -3.37
N GLY A 610 1.35 -30.88 -2.17
CA GLY A 610 -0.07 -30.63 -1.94
C GLY A 610 -0.48 -29.15 -1.93
N LEU A 611 0.44 -28.22 -2.21
CA LEU A 611 0.10 -26.80 -2.38
C LEU A 611 -0.37 -26.52 -3.81
N ASP A 612 -1.30 -25.57 -3.94
CA ASP A 612 -1.69 -24.99 -5.22
C ASP A 612 -0.69 -23.87 -5.59
N PRO A 613 0.15 -24.05 -6.63
CA PRO A 613 1.14 -23.04 -7.02
C PRO A 613 0.53 -21.69 -7.40
N GLN A 614 -0.69 -21.69 -7.96
CA GLN A 614 -1.35 -20.44 -8.37
C GLN A 614 -1.85 -19.67 -7.14
N ALA A 615 -2.40 -20.38 -6.14
CA ALA A 615 -2.84 -19.77 -4.90
C ALA A 615 -1.65 -19.22 -4.08
N VAL A 616 -0.54 -19.97 -4.02
CA VAL A 616 0.70 -19.55 -3.34
C VAL A 616 1.28 -18.30 -4.00
N ALA A 617 1.43 -18.29 -5.33
CA ALA A 617 1.94 -17.13 -6.05
C ALA A 617 1.03 -15.90 -5.91
N PHE A 618 -0.28 -16.10 -5.83
CA PHE A 618 -1.22 -15.02 -5.55
C PHE A 618 -1.03 -14.43 -4.15
N ALA A 619 -0.95 -15.27 -3.12
CA ALA A 619 -0.75 -14.82 -1.74
C ALA A 619 0.60 -14.10 -1.54
N ASP A 620 1.67 -14.60 -2.16
CA ASP A 620 3.01 -13.97 -2.11
C ASP A 620 2.95 -12.55 -2.68
N ASN A 621 2.41 -12.40 -3.89
CA ASN A 621 2.23 -11.09 -4.53
C ASN A 621 1.36 -10.15 -3.68
N PHE A 622 0.27 -10.65 -3.10
CA PHE A 622 -0.60 -9.86 -2.25
C PHE A 622 0.14 -9.33 -1.01
N ILE A 623 0.90 -10.20 -0.32
CA ILE A 623 1.63 -9.83 0.90
C ILE A 623 2.75 -8.84 0.57
N GLU A 624 3.48 -9.02 -0.54
CA GLU A 624 4.53 -8.08 -0.96
C GLU A 624 3.96 -6.69 -1.33
N GLN A 625 2.81 -6.64 -2.02
CA GLN A 625 2.14 -5.38 -2.34
C GLN A 625 1.62 -4.64 -1.09
N ASN A 626 1.25 -5.38 -0.04
CA ASN A 626 0.69 -4.85 1.20
C ASN A 626 1.65 -4.92 2.40
N LYS A 627 2.97 -4.95 2.14
CA LYS A 627 4.02 -5.24 3.14
C LYS A 627 3.93 -4.43 4.43
N ASP A 628 3.77 -3.11 4.34
CA ASP A 628 3.73 -2.24 5.52
C ASP A 628 2.45 -2.44 6.34
N ALA A 629 1.31 -2.69 5.69
CA ALA A 629 0.06 -3.06 6.38
C ALA A 629 0.21 -4.43 7.06
N PHE A 630 0.81 -5.40 6.37
CA PHE A 630 1.05 -6.73 6.91
C PHE A 630 2.00 -6.70 8.12
N PHE A 631 3.11 -5.96 8.05
CA PHE A 631 4.05 -5.79 9.16
C PHE A 631 3.40 -5.15 10.39
N ARG A 632 2.60 -4.09 10.19
CA ARG A 632 1.84 -3.47 11.28
C ARG A 632 0.85 -4.45 11.90
N LYS A 633 0.10 -5.21 11.09
CA LYS A 633 -0.83 -6.23 11.58
C LYS A 633 -0.14 -7.28 12.45
N VAL A 634 0.97 -7.86 11.98
CA VAL A 634 1.76 -8.84 12.74
C VAL A 634 2.28 -8.25 14.05
N ARG A 635 2.74 -6.99 14.03
CA ARG A 635 3.18 -6.29 15.24
C ARG A 635 2.03 -6.05 16.23
N SER A 636 0.87 -5.62 15.76
CA SER A 636 -0.31 -5.39 16.60
C SER A 636 -0.74 -6.69 17.27
N ILE A 637 -0.71 -7.82 16.55
CA ILE A 637 -0.95 -9.15 17.10
C ILE A 637 0.07 -9.48 18.20
N HIS A 638 1.37 -9.31 17.92
CA HIS A 638 2.42 -9.63 18.88
C HIS A 638 2.43 -8.71 20.12
N ARG A 639 2.12 -7.42 19.95
CA ARG A 639 1.92 -6.49 21.08
C ARG A 639 0.73 -6.90 21.91
N SER A 640 -0.38 -7.24 21.27
CA SER A 640 -1.55 -7.78 21.97
C SER A 640 -1.17 -9.04 22.76
N LEU A 641 -0.31 -9.92 22.22
CA LEU A 641 0.20 -11.08 22.97
C LEU A 641 0.95 -10.64 24.23
N LYS A 642 1.96 -9.77 24.09
CA LYS A 642 2.74 -9.28 25.25
C LYS A 642 1.83 -8.62 26.29
N ASP A 643 0.85 -7.81 25.86
CA ASP A 643 -0.15 -7.19 26.75
C ASP A 643 -1.02 -8.23 27.47
N THR A 644 -1.34 -9.37 26.84
CA THR A 644 -2.05 -10.46 27.54
C THR A 644 -1.16 -11.22 28.52
N LEU A 645 0.15 -11.30 28.27
CA LEU A 645 1.12 -11.97 29.14
C LEU A 645 1.58 -11.07 30.30
N ASP A 646 1.49 -9.76 30.15
CA ASP A 646 1.72 -8.76 31.20
C ASP A 646 0.74 -7.57 31.09
N PRO A 647 -0.50 -7.74 31.58
CA PRO A 647 -1.56 -6.75 31.45
C PRO A 647 -1.25 -5.46 32.21
N PHE A 648 -1.19 -4.34 31.47
CA PHE A 648 -1.22 -2.98 32.01
C PHE A 648 -2.56 -2.31 31.66
N GLY A 649 -3.43 -2.09 32.65
CA GLY A 649 -4.72 -1.37 32.49
C GLY A 649 -5.99 -2.23 32.54
N THR A 650 -7.12 -1.65 32.13
CA THR A 650 -8.49 -2.17 32.33
C THR A 650 -9.25 -2.55 31.05
N ARG A 651 -8.59 -2.61 29.88
CA ARG A 651 -9.26 -3.17 28.68
C ARG A 651 -9.49 -4.66 28.90
N ASP A 652 -10.71 -5.12 28.68
CA ASP A 652 -11.05 -6.55 28.71
C ASP A 652 -10.33 -7.23 27.53
N PRO A 653 -9.16 -7.86 27.75
CA PRO A 653 -8.31 -8.27 26.66
C PRO A 653 -8.79 -9.60 26.09
N MET A 654 -8.63 -9.78 24.79
CA MET A 654 -8.83 -11.08 24.15
C MET A 654 -8.01 -12.16 24.88
N PRO A 655 -8.52 -13.40 25.09
CA PRO A 655 -7.79 -14.40 25.88
C PRO A 655 -6.41 -14.72 25.30
N ALA A 656 -5.37 -14.81 26.16
CA ALA A 656 -3.99 -15.08 25.75
C ALA A 656 -3.86 -16.32 24.82
N ARG A 657 -4.58 -17.40 25.13
CA ARG A 657 -4.61 -18.62 24.30
C ARG A 657 -5.07 -18.35 22.87
N TYR A 658 -6.02 -17.42 22.69
CA TYR A 658 -6.49 -17.05 21.36
C TYR A 658 -5.40 -16.28 20.61
N ILE A 659 -4.78 -15.28 21.22
CA ILE A 659 -3.73 -14.49 20.56
C ILE A 659 -2.51 -15.36 20.21
N LEU A 660 -2.12 -16.28 21.09
CA LEU A 660 -1.08 -17.29 20.79
C LEU A 660 -1.42 -18.12 19.55
N THR A 661 -2.69 -18.52 19.42
CA THR A 661 -3.16 -19.28 18.26
C THR A 661 -3.15 -18.41 17.01
N LEU A 662 -3.60 -17.16 17.11
CA LEU A 662 -3.58 -16.20 16.00
C LEU A 662 -2.15 -15.96 15.48
N GLU A 663 -1.20 -15.65 16.37
CA GLU A 663 0.19 -15.42 15.99
C GLU A 663 0.82 -16.68 15.38
N ARG A 664 0.47 -17.87 15.89
CA ARG A 664 0.86 -19.15 15.30
C ARG A 664 0.33 -19.33 13.87
N GLU A 665 -0.94 -19.00 13.60
CA GLU A 665 -1.53 -19.11 12.26
C GLU A 665 -0.86 -18.17 11.25
N VAL A 666 -0.37 -16.99 11.69
CA VAL A 666 0.45 -16.10 10.84
C VAL A 666 1.69 -16.86 10.35
N TYR A 667 2.43 -17.50 11.24
CA TYR A 667 3.66 -18.20 10.87
C TYR A 667 3.42 -19.45 10.02
N ILE A 668 2.30 -20.15 10.25
CA ILE A 668 1.88 -21.25 9.36
C ILE A 668 1.63 -20.73 7.96
N LEU A 669 0.80 -19.69 7.79
CA LEU A 669 0.50 -19.14 6.47
C LEU A 669 1.80 -18.73 5.75
N LEU A 670 2.65 -17.94 6.41
CA LEU A 670 3.92 -17.45 5.84
C LEU A 670 4.88 -18.58 5.44
N SER A 671 4.87 -19.70 6.15
CA SER A 671 5.68 -20.87 5.80
C SER A 671 5.22 -21.56 4.51
N LEU A 672 3.93 -21.48 4.18
CA LEU A 672 3.37 -22.08 2.98
C LEU A 672 3.50 -21.15 1.78
N VAL A 673 3.39 -19.84 2.01
CA VAL A 673 3.51 -18.81 0.97
C VAL A 673 4.96 -18.61 0.54
N GLY A 674 5.89 -18.43 1.49
CA GLY A 674 7.25 -18.00 1.18
C GLY A 674 7.32 -16.51 0.82
N GLY A 675 8.36 -16.10 0.08
CA GLY A 675 8.57 -14.68 -0.28
C GLY A 675 9.62 -13.96 0.56
N ALA A 676 9.89 -12.69 0.28
CA ALA A 676 10.86 -11.89 1.02
C ALA A 676 10.30 -11.42 2.36
N THR A 677 9.06 -10.92 2.33
CA THR A 677 8.31 -10.43 3.49
C THR A 677 8.02 -11.55 4.49
N ALA A 678 7.61 -12.74 4.03
CA ALA A 678 7.43 -13.90 4.91
C ALA A 678 8.73 -14.31 5.63
N ARG A 679 9.85 -14.37 4.90
CA ARG A 679 11.16 -14.70 5.49
C ARG A 679 11.60 -13.67 6.52
N ALA A 680 11.37 -12.37 6.27
CA ALA A 680 11.70 -11.30 7.21
C ALA A 680 10.94 -11.46 8.54
N VAL A 681 9.62 -11.72 8.47
CA VAL A 681 8.78 -11.96 9.67
C VAL A 681 9.23 -13.22 10.40
N LEU A 682 9.39 -14.34 9.70
CA LEU A 682 9.78 -15.63 10.31
C LEU A 682 11.16 -15.57 10.98
N ARG A 683 12.13 -14.86 10.38
CA ARG A 683 13.45 -14.64 11.00
C ARG A 683 13.36 -13.80 12.26
N SER A 684 12.58 -12.73 12.22
CA SER A 684 12.38 -11.85 13.38
C SER A 684 11.69 -12.61 14.51
N ALA A 685 10.70 -13.44 14.19
CA ALA A 685 10.03 -14.30 15.17
C ALA A 685 10.98 -15.37 15.71
N GLY A 686 11.82 -15.95 14.84
CA GLY A 686 12.85 -16.91 15.23
C GLY A 686 13.84 -16.34 16.24
N ARG A 687 14.23 -15.08 16.10
CA ARG A 687 15.11 -14.41 17.06
C ARG A 687 14.46 -14.19 18.42
N GLU A 688 13.17 -13.85 18.45
CA GLU A 688 12.43 -13.66 19.71
C GLU A 688 12.20 -14.99 20.43
N TYR A 689 11.47 -15.90 19.79
CA TYR A 689 11.10 -17.17 20.41
C TYR A 689 12.30 -18.12 20.55
N GLY A 690 13.34 -17.94 19.74
CA GLY A 690 14.61 -18.67 19.83
C GLY A 690 15.59 -18.12 20.86
N ASN A 691 15.25 -17.03 21.53
CA ASN A 691 16.05 -16.47 22.62
C ASN A 691 15.41 -16.80 23.97
N PRO A 692 16.04 -17.64 24.83
CA PRO A 692 15.52 -17.97 26.15
C PRO A 692 15.55 -16.78 27.14
N ASP A 693 16.22 -15.68 26.76
CA ASP A 693 16.25 -14.42 27.49
C ASP A 693 15.16 -13.43 27.08
N ALA A 694 14.38 -13.71 26.02
CA ALA A 694 13.33 -12.81 25.56
C ALA A 694 12.17 -12.66 26.55
N ASP A 695 11.55 -11.48 26.54
CA ASP A 695 10.45 -11.12 27.44
C ASP A 695 9.31 -12.14 27.40
N VAL A 696 8.95 -12.63 26.20
CA VAL A 696 7.84 -13.58 26.02
C VAL A 696 7.93 -14.82 26.93
N TRP A 697 9.13 -15.21 27.36
CA TRP A 697 9.34 -16.33 28.29
C TRP A 697 9.28 -15.95 29.78
N ARG A 698 9.31 -14.65 30.10
CA ARG A 698 9.56 -14.11 31.45
C ARG A 698 8.50 -13.14 31.96
N LEU A 699 7.55 -12.74 31.10
CA LEU A 699 6.41 -11.92 31.50
C LEU A 699 5.55 -12.62 32.56
N LYS A 700 4.77 -11.82 33.29
CA LYS A 700 4.04 -12.23 34.50
C LYS A 700 3.24 -13.53 34.34
N TYR A 701 2.55 -13.69 33.21
CA TYR A 701 1.71 -14.87 32.90
C TYR A 701 2.33 -15.80 31.85
N SER A 702 3.62 -15.62 31.49
CA SER A 702 4.31 -16.50 30.54
C SER A 702 4.36 -17.96 31.03
N ASN A 703 4.53 -18.17 32.35
CA ASN A 703 4.56 -19.51 32.94
C ASN A 703 3.28 -20.31 32.66
N ASP A 704 2.12 -19.64 32.71
CA ASP A 704 0.81 -20.26 32.45
C ASP A 704 0.62 -20.61 30.96
N GLN A 705 1.42 -20.02 30.08
CA GLN A 705 1.31 -20.13 28.63
C GLN A 705 2.52 -20.81 27.96
N LEU A 706 3.45 -21.41 28.72
CA LEU A 706 4.67 -22.02 28.19
C LEU A 706 4.43 -23.05 27.08
N SER A 707 3.34 -23.82 27.19
CA SER A 707 2.98 -24.79 26.16
C SER A 707 2.62 -24.12 24.83
N GLY A 708 1.90 -22.99 24.87
CA GLY A 708 1.55 -22.22 23.66
C GLY A 708 2.76 -21.51 23.06
N LEU A 709 3.62 -20.93 23.90
CA LEU A 709 4.87 -20.30 23.46
C LEU A 709 5.83 -21.30 22.80
N LEU A 710 5.95 -22.52 23.35
CA LEU A 710 6.73 -23.60 22.72
C LEU A 710 6.14 -24.07 21.40
N GLN A 711 4.81 -24.08 21.25
CA GLN A 711 4.18 -24.41 19.96
C GLN A 711 4.51 -23.37 18.89
N ILE A 712 4.46 -22.08 19.23
CA ILE A 712 4.89 -21.01 18.32
C ILE A 712 6.35 -21.20 17.92
N PHE A 713 7.24 -21.41 18.90
CA PHE A 713 8.66 -21.65 18.67
C PHE A 713 8.90 -22.85 17.73
N GLN A 714 8.22 -23.97 17.96
CA GLN A 714 8.29 -25.16 17.11
C GLN A 714 7.82 -24.88 15.68
N VAL A 715 6.70 -24.15 15.50
CA VAL A 715 6.20 -23.76 14.18
C VAL A 715 7.22 -22.89 13.44
N ILE A 716 7.84 -21.92 14.12
CA ILE A 716 8.84 -21.02 13.52
C ILE A 716 10.07 -21.79 13.05
N ILE A 717 10.64 -22.68 13.87
CA ILE A 717 11.80 -23.49 13.47
C ILE A 717 11.50 -24.28 12.20
N ARG A 718 10.33 -24.92 12.15
CA ARG A 718 9.88 -25.73 11.00
C ARG A 718 9.60 -24.85 9.78
N ALA A 719 9.04 -23.66 9.98
CA ALA A 719 8.81 -22.68 8.93
C ALA A 719 10.12 -22.19 8.31
N ILE A 720 11.12 -21.83 9.12
CA ILE A 720 12.46 -21.46 8.65
C ILE A 720 13.11 -22.63 7.89
N GLY A 721 12.97 -23.87 8.38
CA GLY A 721 13.43 -25.06 7.66
C GLY A 721 12.84 -25.20 6.25
N ARG A 722 11.61 -24.73 6.08
CA ARG A 722 10.86 -24.82 4.83
C ARG A 722 11.21 -23.71 3.83
N VAL A 723 11.17 -22.45 4.26
CA VAL A 723 11.32 -21.27 3.36
C VAL A 723 12.65 -20.55 3.50
N GLY A 724 13.48 -20.93 4.48
CA GLY A 724 14.77 -20.31 4.75
C GLY A 724 15.81 -20.56 3.66
N THR A 725 16.82 -19.70 3.65
CA THR A 725 17.99 -19.74 2.76
C THR A 725 19.25 -20.09 3.53
N THR A 726 20.37 -20.32 2.83
CA THR A 726 21.66 -20.66 3.44
C THR A 726 22.13 -19.66 4.52
N SER A 727 21.75 -18.38 4.39
CA SER A 727 21.98 -17.36 5.43
C SER A 727 21.35 -17.69 6.78
N ASP A 728 20.30 -18.50 6.83
CA ASP A 728 19.59 -18.89 8.06
C ASP A 728 20.29 -20.01 8.83
N LEU A 729 21.28 -20.67 8.23
CA LEU A 729 22.05 -21.73 8.89
C LEU A 729 22.84 -21.22 10.10
N VAL A 730 23.28 -19.95 10.07
CA VAL A 730 23.98 -19.33 11.20
C VAL A 730 23.04 -19.26 12.41
N PHE A 731 21.84 -18.70 12.21
CA PHE A 731 20.81 -18.60 13.24
C PHE A 731 20.41 -19.98 13.80
N LEU A 732 20.18 -20.98 12.94
CA LEU A 732 19.79 -22.33 13.41
C LEU A 732 20.89 -23.00 14.24
N LYS A 733 22.17 -22.77 13.92
CA LYS A 733 23.30 -23.28 14.72
C LYS A 733 23.40 -22.59 16.08
N GLU A 734 23.20 -21.27 16.10
CA GLU A 734 23.15 -20.50 17.35
C GLU A 734 22.01 -21.01 18.25
N LEU A 735 20.83 -21.23 17.67
CA LEU A 735 19.68 -21.78 18.38
C LEU A 735 19.95 -23.17 18.96
N ARG A 736 20.67 -24.03 18.22
CA ARG A 736 21.08 -25.34 18.73
C ARG A 736 21.98 -25.23 19.94
N SER A 737 22.89 -24.24 19.94
CA SER A 737 23.81 -24.01 21.05
C SER A 737 23.14 -23.45 22.32
N SER A 738 21.95 -22.86 22.21
CA SER A 738 21.20 -22.31 23.35
C SER A 738 20.27 -23.32 24.04
N GLU A 739 20.27 -24.59 23.63
CA GLU A 739 19.39 -25.63 24.17
C GLU A 739 19.44 -25.73 25.71
N THR A 740 20.63 -25.67 26.31
CA THR A 740 20.81 -25.73 27.77
C THR A 740 20.13 -24.56 28.49
N SER A 741 20.18 -23.36 27.90
CA SER A 741 19.54 -22.16 28.46
C SER A 741 18.02 -22.26 28.44
N PHE A 742 17.43 -22.88 27.41
CA PHE A 742 15.99 -23.12 27.37
C PHE A 742 15.52 -24.10 28.47
N TYR A 743 16.31 -25.12 28.80
CA TYR A 743 15.99 -26.03 29.91
C TYR A 743 15.98 -25.35 31.28
N ALA A 744 16.55 -24.15 31.40
CA ALA A 744 16.52 -23.36 32.62
C ALA A 744 15.22 -22.57 32.82
N ILE A 745 14.41 -22.36 31.77
CA ILE A 745 13.15 -21.59 31.83
C ILE A 745 12.13 -22.25 32.76
N SER A 746 11.98 -23.58 32.71
CA SER A 746 11.06 -24.31 33.59
C SER A 746 11.61 -25.67 34.02
N ARG A 747 11.31 -26.03 35.26
CA ARG A 747 11.67 -27.34 35.84
C ARG A 747 10.66 -28.43 35.50
N GLU A 748 9.51 -28.08 34.94
CA GLU A 748 8.43 -29.02 34.64
C GLU A 748 8.83 -30.09 33.63
N ALA A 749 8.58 -31.35 33.95
CA ALA A 749 8.90 -32.48 33.06
C ALA A 749 8.17 -32.38 31.71
N HIS A 750 6.93 -31.90 31.71
CA HIS A 750 6.14 -31.69 30.51
C HIS A 750 6.78 -30.66 29.56
N PHE A 751 7.16 -29.49 30.09
CA PHE A 751 7.89 -28.46 29.34
C PHE A 751 9.19 -29.00 28.73
N LYS A 752 10.01 -29.69 29.54
CA LYS A 752 11.28 -30.28 29.07
C LYS A 752 11.06 -31.31 27.95
N GLY A 753 10.00 -32.09 28.02
CA GLY A 753 9.61 -33.04 26.98
C GLY A 753 9.19 -32.34 25.67
N LEU A 754 8.44 -31.25 25.75
CA LEU A 754 8.07 -30.43 24.59
C LEU A 754 9.29 -29.73 23.97
N LEU A 755 10.13 -29.10 24.78
CA LEU A 755 11.34 -28.42 24.35
C LEU A 755 12.30 -29.38 23.62
N ARG A 756 12.51 -30.59 24.15
CA ARG A 756 13.33 -31.61 23.47
C ARG A 756 12.82 -31.91 22.06
N ARG A 757 11.49 -32.01 21.88
CA ARG A 757 10.88 -32.21 20.57
C ARG A 757 11.08 -31.01 19.65
N ALA A 758 10.87 -29.79 20.17
CA ALA A 758 11.10 -28.56 19.42
C ALA A 758 12.57 -28.45 18.95
N MET A 759 13.53 -28.74 19.84
CA MET A 759 14.96 -28.72 19.54
C MET A 759 15.38 -29.80 18.52
N GLY A 760 14.70 -30.95 18.51
CA GLY A 760 14.90 -31.97 17.47
C GLY A 760 14.61 -31.45 16.05
N TRP A 761 13.66 -30.52 15.90
CA TRP A 761 13.33 -29.93 14.59
C TRP A 761 14.42 -28.99 14.06
N VAL A 762 15.34 -28.50 14.89
CA VAL A 762 16.40 -27.58 14.45
C VAL A 762 17.34 -28.27 13.46
N GLU A 763 17.74 -29.51 13.75
CA GLU A 763 18.61 -30.32 12.87
C GLU A 763 17.93 -30.66 11.54
N ASP A 764 16.65 -31.02 11.61
CA ASP A 764 15.83 -31.29 10.42
C ASP A 764 15.71 -30.03 9.54
N SER A 765 15.51 -28.86 10.17
CA SER A 765 15.45 -27.57 9.48
C SER A 765 16.79 -27.17 8.86
N MET A 766 17.91 -27.38 9.55
CA MET A 766 19.26 -27.15 8.99
C MET A 766 19.50 -28.02 7.75
N SER A 767 19.10 -29.29 7.83
CA SER A 767 19.20 -30.24 6.72
C SER A 767 18.27 -29.86 5.56
N ALA A 768 17.09 -29.32 5.84
CA ALA A 768 16.15 -28.86 4.82
C ALA A 768 16.65 -27.60 4.10
N VAL A 769 17.12 -26.58 4.84
CA VAL A 769 17.70 -25.35 4.27
C VAL A 769 18.91 -25.65 3.39
N THR A 770 19.76 -26.60 3.81
CA THR A 770 20.93 -27.02 3.01
C THR A 770 20.53 -27.70 1.70
N ARG A 771 19.39 -28.42 1.70
CA ARG A 771 18.83 -29.09 0.50
C ARG A 771 18.04 -28.15 -0.41
N ASN A 772 17.54 -27.03 0.08
CA ASN A 772 16.83 -25.99 -0.69
C ASN A 772 17.73 -25.20 -1.67
N LYS A 773 18.91 -25.73 -2.05
CA LYS A 773 19.75 -25.20 -3.14
C LYS A 773 18.99 -25.33 -4.48
N GLY A 774 18.12 -24.37 -4.79
CA GLY A 774 17.70 -24.06 -6.16
C GLY A 774 18.86 -23.41 -6.93
N PRO A 775 18.88 -23.51 -8.28
CA PRO A 775 20.04 -23.16 -9.09
C PRO A 775 20.37 -21.67 -8.98
N VAL A 776 21.66 -21.36 -8.97
CA VAL A 776 22.15 -20.00 -9.25
C VAL A 776 21.56 -19.58 -10.60
N LYS A 777 20.72 -18.54 -10.59
CA LYS A 777 20.33 -17.80 -11.79
C LYS A 777 20.72 -16.35 -11.60
#